data_AF-A0AA51R7D5-F1
#
_entry.id   AF-A0AA51R7D5-F1
#
_cell.length_a   1.000
_cell.length_b   1.000
_cell.length_c   1.000
_cell.angle_alpha   90.00
_cell.angle_beta   90.00
_cell.angle_gamma   90.00
#
_symmetry.space_group_name_H-M   'P 1'
#
loop_
_entity.id
_entity.type
_entity.pdbx_description
1 polymer ?
#
loop_
_entity_poly.entity_id
_entity_poly.type
_entity_poly.pdbx_seq_one_letter_code
_entity_poly.pdbx_strand_id
1 'polypeptide(L)'
;MEFLKYITGMSITGSIIFFIFLSINPFTKKNFNSSWHYKISIIILVFFILPIGSFIEIPPTLRKSLIPVETIKTNITQSEDIKKTQEIENIKVQQPKDQKYEDSTKIGNEVYNKLDSNKNKFSFNFNKNIIFYAWIVGMITLFLLKMNSYIKFKTNVLRDSIEIKDAYILEIFNICRSNLKIKRKIPLRYCANISSPMLMGILNPIILIPNIDKDGETLRMIFLHELNHYRRKDILIKHFGFLINIIHWFNPISYIALKKMDMYCEYSIDEKVVGQMGKEERKYYCEAILKLMDNSIIGRTLTTSMGTDGKRLKSRLENIIFFRKDSKKRYIKSIFVLAIILMSGFIISCSIIPKSIATKYSPIISYIKTDGLYFTYLDDEEIKIHEGSGFSNPIISKTGDYIAYTKDNNLYIYDIENDKFEEIDKEIASYDWIDNESLVYSTNKSGFTKFNYKNKEGVALKDDYYYYNFKSSKDKLYGKRISKWSTSEGDFQYTEGIVEIDLKTGATNIIIEGKKSTDEMIGYDPTIWDISNDGRDIYIMERFASGSLSADIGGIGVYDVKEKNHTDFSDIYGSGKEEDLIVLPRKNNIAINPTNNNLVSVIKGSGREMVLDKEVILLDINKDKTYKTINFMDKNLVAMTPSFTKDGKKLLYSATSSIDPSNIEDYNKAFEDWYNQPHNIYEYDLNTAEVKKVTDGDSFDFMPTSISKNTILFIRYKDEQYSLIKSNKGKEELVADNIIFENQFYGYIDTATSMDILYNGKEFKLIENKDADNMSRLYEMKGTKIGDNSKVSKILSLIEFPESLTRNGIELFTKEEPYGLQVNFKGNIVSLDEEWKSQSLILFSLIDNLDYIKYFIDDGKGNTAVSNIDRKSADSITISVLGVKASEIAKSKKAFKDFYDIFGN
;
A
#
# COMPACT_ATOMS: atom_id res chain seq x y z
N MET A 1 -7.24 -7.60 13.58
CA MET A 1 -7.13 -6.30 14.30
C MET A 1 -7.77 -5.16 13.54
N GLU A 2 -7.54 -5.04 12.22
CA GLU A 2 -8.16 -4.01 11.38
C GLU A 2 -9.69 -3.97 11.50
N PHE A 3 -10.34 -5.13 11.54
CA PHE A 3 -11.78 -5.23 11.71
C PHE A 3 -12.34 -4.53 12.96
N LEU A 4 -11.66 -4.65 14.12
CA LEU A 4 -12.06 -3.93 15.34
C LEU A 4 -11.85 -2.42 15.20
N LYS A 5 -10.79 -1.98 14.52
CA LYS A 5 -10.56 -0.55 14.23
C LYS A 5 -11.71 0.03 13.40
N TYR A 6 -12.21 -0.71 12.41
CA TYR A 6 -13.37 -0.31 11.63
C TYR A 6 -14.64 -0.22 12.49
N ILE A 7 -14.91 -1.21 13.33
CA ILE A 7 -16.08 -1.19 14.23
C ILE A 7 -16.02 0.00 15.19
N THR A 8 -14.86 0.27 15.80
CA THR A 8 -14.68 1.43 16.68
C THR A 8 -14.85 2.74 15.91
N GLY A 9 -14.34 2.81 14.67
CA GLY A 9 -14.53 3.97 13.79
C GLY A 9 -16.00 4.24 13.51
N MET A 10 -16.76 3.25 13.06
CA MET A 10 -18.21 3.36 12.84
C MET A 10 -18.97 3.76 14.12
N SER A 11 -18.56 3.20 15.26
CA SER A 11 -19.16 3.51 16.56
C SER A 11 -18.98 4.98 16.95
N ILE A 12 -17.79 5.53 16.74
CA ILE A 12 -17.47 6.94 16.97
C ILE A 12 -18.24 7.82 15.98
N THR A 13 -18.16 7.52 14.67
CA THR A 13 -18.83 8.29 13.62
C THR A 13 -20.34 8.36 13.85
N GLY A 14 -21.01 7.22 14.06
CA GLY A 14 -22.43 7.17 14.36
C GLY A 14 -22.81 7.95 15.62
N SER A 15 -21.96 7.91 16.65
CA SER A 15 -22.16 8.64 17.90
C SER A 15 -22.08 10.16 17.72
N ILE A 16 -21.08 10.65 16.99
CA ILE A 16 -20.91 12.09 16.72
C ILE A 16 -22.09 12.61 15.89
N ILE A 17 -22.48 11.88 14.84
CA ILE A 17 -23.63 12.26 14.02
C ILE A 17 -24.92 12.31 14.86
N PHE A 18 -25.10 11.34 15.77
CA PHE A 18 -26.23 11.35 16.69
C PHE A 18 -26.20 12.56 17.64
N PHE A 19 -25.04 12.95 18.16
CA PHE A 19 -24.89 14.17 18.96
C PHE A 19 -25.23 15.43 18.16
N ILE A 20 -24.75 15.56 16.92
CA ILE A 20 -25.10 16.66 16.02
C ILE A 20 -26.62 16.74 15.85
N PHE A 21 -27.27 15.59 15.61
CA PHE A 21 -28.72 15.51 15.52
C PHE A 21 -29.43 15.95 16.81
N LEU A 22 -28.93 15.57 17.99
CA LEU A 22 -29.48 16.01 19.27
C LEU A 22 -29.33 17.53 19.48
N SER A 23 -28.20 18.11 19.07
CA SER A 23 -27.95 19.56 19.18
C SER A 23 -28.90 20.37 18.30
N ILE A 24 -29.25 19.87 17.11
CA ILE A 24 -30.23 20.53 16.22
C ILE A 24 -31.69 20.13 16.53
N ASN A 25 -31.93 19.20 17.48
CA ASN A 25 -33.26 18.70 17.83
C ASN A 25 -34.27 19.79 18.25
N PRO A 26 -33.89 20.82 19.04
CA PRO A 26 -34.81 21.91 19.40
C PRO A 26 -35.32 22.70 18.19
N PHE A 27 -34.48 22.87 17.17
CA PHE A 27 -34.83 23.56 15.94
C PHE A 27 -35.65 22.67 15.00
N THR A 28 -35.25 21.41 14.86
CA THR A 28 -35.91 20.46 13.95
C THR A 28 -37.31 20.09 14.42
N LYS A 29 -37.55 19.94 15.73
CA LYS A 29 -38.91 19.73 16.29
C LYS A 29 -39.90 20.86 16.00
N LYS A 30 -39.43 22.11 15.87
CA LYS A 30 -40.29 23.25 15.53
C LYS A 30 -40.66 23.29 14.05
N ASN A 31 -39.81 22.72 13.20
CA ASN A 31 -39.90 22.87 11.74
C ASN A 31 -40.35 21.61 11.00
N PHE A 32 -40.19 20.42 11.58
CA PHE A 32 -40.44 19.13 10.95
C PHE A 32 -41.34 18.23 11.81
N ASN A 33 -42.07 17.33 11.16
CA ASN A 33 -42.92 16.35 11.82
C ASN A 33 -42.13 15.14 12.34
N SER A 34 -42.76 14.28 13.12
CA SER A 34 -42.14 13.07 13.67
C SER A 34 -41.78 12.05 12.60
N SER A 35 -42.51 12.02 11.49
CA SER A 35 -42.14 11.22 10.30
C SER A 35 -40.74 11.54 9.76
N TRP A 36 -40.35 12.82 9.75
CA TRP A 36 -39.00 13.24 9.39
C TRP A 36 -37.95 12.76 10.41
N HIS A 37 -38.20 12.99 11.70
CA HIS A 37 -37.28 12.59 12.77
C HIS A 37 -37.07 11.07 12.80
N TYR A 38 -38.11 10.30 12.49
CA TYR A 38 -38.01 8.84 12.35
C TYR A 38 -37.06 8.44 11.22
N LYS A 39 -37.23 9.04 10.02
CA LYS A 39 -36.36 8.76 8.86
C LYS A 39 -34.90 9.15 9.11
N ILE A 40 -34.65 10.33 9.69
CA ILE A 40 -33.30 10.76 10.04
C ILE A 40 -32.68 9.84 11.08
N SER A 41 -33.43 9.43 12.10
CA SER A 41 -32.91 8.48 13.10
C SER A 41 -32.51 7.14 12.48
N ILE A 42 -33.21 6.66 11.44
CA ILE A 42 -32.81 5.46 10.68
C ILE A 42 -31.49 5.71 9.93
N ILE A 43 -31.35 6.86 9.27
CA ILE A 43 -30.11 7.22 8.55
C ILE A 43 -28.92 7.28 9.50
N ILE A 44 -29.10 7.86 10.70
CA ILE A 44 -28.06 7.90 11.73
C ILE A 44 -27.65 6.48 12.15
N LEU A 45 -28.62 5.58 12.34
CA LEU A 45 -28.35 4.18 12.66
C LEU A 45 -27.54 3.47 11.56
N VAL A 46 -27.70 3.83 10.28
CA VAL A 46 -26.92 3.27 9.17
C VAL A 46 -25.42 3.60 9.29
N PHE A 47 -25.04 4.76 9.84
CA PHE A 47 -23.63 5.14 10.07
C PHE A 47 -22.93 4.27 11.11
N PHE A 48 -23.66 3.54 11.95
CA PHE A 48 -23.07 2.54 12.84
C PHE A 48 -22.69 1.24 12.10
N ILE A 49 -23.11 1.02 10.85
CA ILE A 49 -22.83 -0.22 10.11
C ILE A 49 -22.04 0.02 8.82
N LEU A 50 -22.25 1.14 8.13
CA LEU A 50 -21.59 1.39 6.84
C LEU A 50 -20.22 2.07 7.03
N PRO A 51 -19.11 1.45 6.56
CA PRO A 51 -17.79 2.10 6.52
C PRO A 51 -17.74 3.06 5.32
N ILE A 52 -18.44 4.18 5.39
CA ILE A 52 -18.61 5.09 4.25
C ILE A 52 -17.28 5.62 3.71
N GLY A 53 -16.28 5.86 4.57
CA GLY A 53 -14.94 6.28 4.13
C GLY A 53 -14.08 5.18 3.47
N SER A 54 -14.54 3.92 3.39
CA SER A 54 -13.82 2.82 2.72
C SER A 54 -14.23 2.60 1.25
N PHE A 55 -15.35 3.20 0.80
CA PHE A 55 -15.92 2.93 -0.53
C PHE A 55 -15.61 4.00 -1.58
N ILE A 56 -14.95 5.10 -1.21
CA ILE A 56 -14.73 6.25 -2.09
C ILE A 56 -13.26 6.67 -1.96
N GLU A 57 -12.48 6.50 -3.04
CA GLU A 57 -11.15 7.08 -3.17
C GLU A 57 -11.27 8.59 -3.34
N ILE A 58 -10.81 9.35 -2.35
CA ILE A 58 -10.77 10.83 -2.43
C ILE A 58 -9.43 11.25 -3.07
N PRO A 59 -9.44 12.17 -4.04
CA PRO A 59 -8.22 12.77 -4.58
C PRO A 59 -7.33 13.34 -3.46
N PRO A 60 -5.99 13.16 -3.53
CA PRO A 60 -5.05 13.61 -2.49
C PRO A 60 -5.19 15.10 -2.11
N THR A 61 -5.63 15.93 -3.05
CA THR A 61 -5.78 17.38 -2.91
C THR A 61 -6.89 17.80 -1.93
N LEU A 62 -8.04 17.10 -1.90
CA LEU A 62 -9.11 17.38 -0.92
C LEU A 62 -8.77 16.81 0.47
N ARG A 63 -7.87 15.84 0.55
CA ARG A 63 -7.48 15.19 1.80
C ARG A 63 -6.69 16.12 2.73
N LYS A 64 -5.79 16.95 2.17
CA LYS A 64 -5.02 17.98 2.93
C LYS A 64 -5.92 19.11 3.46
N SER A 65 -7.05 19.44 2.81
CA SER A 65 -7.93 20.55 3.22
C SER A 65 -8.99 20.19 4.27
N LEU A 66 -9.26 18.90 4.49
CA LEU A 66 -10.35 18.41 5.35
C LEU A 66 -9.90 18.06 6.79
N ILE A 67 -8.59 18.07 7.05
CA ILE A 67 -8.03 17.85 8.37
C ILE A 67 -7.73 19.23 8.96
N PRO A 68 -8.33 19.61 10.10
CA PRO A 68 -7.81 20.73 10.87
C PRO A 68 -6.39 20.34 11.27
N VAL A 69 -5.41 21.07 10.73
CA VAL A 69 -4.04 21.04 11.24
C VAL A 69 -4.14 21.56 12.67
N GLU A 70 -4.34 20.67 13.65
CA GLU A 70 -3.87 20.94 15.00
C GLU A 70 -2.36 20.92 14.90
N THR A 71 -1.82 22.08 14.54
CA THR A 71 -0.47 22.46 14.90
C THR A 71 -0.45 22.35 16.42
N ILE A 72 0.01 21.24 16.96
CA ILE A 72 0.67 21.26 18.26
C ILE A 72 1.89 22.14 18.01
N LYS A 73 1.69 23.46 18.12
CA LYS A 73 2.72 24.36 18.57
C LYS A 73 3.10 23.80 19.93
N THR A 74 4.12 22.95 19.96
CA THR A 74 4.99 22.90 21.11
C THR A 74 5.40 24.35 21.32
N ASN A 75 4.78 24.97 22.31
CA ASN A 75 5.24 26.23 22.84
C ASN A 75 6.68 25.97 23.24
N ILE A 76 7.61 26.36 22.37
CA ILE A 76 8.97 26.70 22.77
C ILE A 76 8.77 27.81 23.78
N THR A 77 8.78 27.44 25.05
CA THR A 77 8.96 28.39 26.13
C THR A 77 10.33 29.00 25.87
N GLN A 78 10.33 30.19 25.28
CA GLN A 78 11.40 31.15 25.45
C GLN A 78 11.54 31.38 26.96
N SER A 79 12.51 30.71 27.57
CA SER A 79 13.06 31.08 28.86
C SER A 79 14.57 30.93 28.75
N GLU A 80 15.20 32.07 28.48
CA GLU A 80 16.42 32.53 29.14
C GLU A 80 17.42 31.45 29.58
N ASP A 81 18.30 31.02 28.67
CA ASP A 81 19.64 30.54 29.04
C ASP A 81 20.67 30.76 27.91
N ILE A 82 20.54 31.89 27.19
CA ILE A 82 21.59 32.44 26.32
C ILE A 82 22.09 33.74 26.96
N LYS A 83 22.66 33.63 28.16
CA LYS A 83 23.57 34.62 28.76
C LYS A 83 24.48 33.94 29.79
N LYS A 84 25.28 32.96 29.36
CA LYS A 84 26.43 32.45 30.15
C LYS A 84 27.41 31.58 29.36
N THR A 85 27.73 31.97 28.12
CA THR A 85 28.92 31.42 27.42
C THR A 85 29.58 32.46 26.51
N GLN A 86 29.73 33.69 27.00
CA GLN A 86 30.55 34.74 26.38
C GLN A 86 31.71 35.21 27.26
N GLU A 87 32.03 34.48 28.33
CA GLU A 87 33.29 34.64 29.04
C GLU A 87 34.00 33.29 29.03
N ILE A 88 34.84 33.08 28.01
CA ILE A 88 36.19 32.47 28.02
C ILE A 88 36.64 32.50 26.55
N GLU A 89 36.74 33.70 25.97
CA GLU A 89 37.78 33.98 24.99
C GLU A 89 38.79 34.84 25.71
N ASN A 90 39.84 34.18 26.21
CA ASN A 90 41.18 34.72 26.44
C ASN A 90 41.94 33.72 27.30
N ILE A 91 42.75 32.87 26.67
CA ILE A 91 44.14 32.58 27.04
C ILE A 91 44.78 31.87 25.84
N LYS A 92 45.76 32.55 25.25
CA LYS A 92 46.73 31.98 24.30
C LYS A 92 47.48 30.83 24.97
N VAL A 93 47.65 29.70 24.28
CA VAL A 93 48.78 28.79 24.53
C VAL A 93 49.31 28.24 23.21
N GLN A 94 50.62 28.39 23.04
CA GLN A 94 51.47 27.84 21.98
C GLN A 94 51.43 26.31 21.95
N GLN A 95 51.72 25.75 20.77
CA GLN A 95 52.01 24.32 20.58
C GLN A 95 53.01 23.77 21.63
N PRO A 96 52.83 22.52 22.05
CA PRO A 96 53.81 21.51 21.66
C PRO A 96 53.21 20.19 21.16
N LYS A 97 54.08 19.45 20.47
CA LYS A 97 53.91 18.15 19.82
C LYS A 97 53.65 16.98 20.80
N ASP A 98 53.08 15.92 20.23
CA ASP A 98 53.12 14.50 20.61
C ASP A 98 52.68 14.11 22.04
N GLN A 99 51.52 13.46 22.18
CA GLN A 99 51.38 12.12 22.79
C GLN A 99 49.90 11.68 22.94
N LYS A 100 49.71 10.37 22.79
CA LYS A 100 48.50 9.55 22.98
C LYS A 100 47.67 9.94 24.21
N TYR A 101 46.33 9.89 24.08
CA TYR A 101 45.42 9.75 25.23
C TYR A 101 44.27 8.78 24.94
N GLU A 102 44.31 7.66 25.65
CA GLU A 102 43.16 6.86 26.05
C GLU A 102 42.38 7.59 27.17
N ASP A 103 41.11 7.20 27.30
CA ASP A 103 40.22 7.34 28.46
C ASP A 103 39.60 8.73 28.77
N SER A 104 38.42 8.96 28.20
CA SER A 104 37.42 9.91 28.73
C SER A 104 35.97 9.42 28.61
N THR A 105 35.73 8.09 28.57
CA THR A 105 34.40 7.46 28.51
C THR A 105 33.75 7.17 29.87
N LYS A 106 34.18 7.83 30.95
CA LYS A 106 33.69 7.50 32.31
C LYS A 106 32.96 8.59 33.10
N ILE A 107 32.74 9.79 32.57
CA ILE A 107 32.08 10.86 33.36
C ILE A 107 30.69 11.28 32.80
N GLY A 108 30.33 10.88 31.57
CA GLY A 108 28.98 11.13 31.01
C GLY A 108 27.91 10.10 31.42
N ASN A 109 28.30 8.92 31.89
CA ASN A 109 27.40 7.77 32.09
C ASN A 109 26.71 7.71 33.46
N GLU A 110 27.02 8.61 34.40
CA GLU A 110 26.38 8.63 35.73
C GLU A 110 25.31 9.71 35.90
N VAL A 111 25.21 10.67 34.98
CA VAL A 111 24.19 11.74 35.06
C VAL A 111 22.92 11.41 34.26
N TYR A 112 23.00 10.58 33.22
CA TYR A 112 21.83 10.16 32.43
C TYR A 112 21.02 9.01 33.06
N ASN A 113 21.59 8.27 34.01
CA ASN A 113 20.90 7.16 34.70
C ASN A 113 19.98 7.59 35.85
N LYS A 114 19.69 8.89 36.03
CA LYS A 114 18.89 9.38 37.18
C LYS A 114 17.72 10.31 36.84
N LEU A 115 17.38 10.48 35.55
CA LEU A 115 16.23 11.30 35.14
C LEU A 115 15.11 10.53 34.41
N ASP A 116 15.18 9.19 34.36
CA ASP A 116 14.12 8.37 33.74
C ASP A 116 13.29 7.54 34.74
N SER A 117 13.45 7.78 36.04
CA SER A 117 12.54 7.23 37.05
C SER A 117 11.40 8.20 37.35
N ASN A 118 10.44 8.35 36.43
CA ASN A 118 9.01 8.60 36.72
C ASN A 118 8.24 9.10 35.48
N LYS A 119 8.04 8.21 34.51
CA LYS A 119 6.79 8.19 33.74
C LYS A 119 6.26 6.77 33.71
N ASN A 120 5.60 6.37 34.80
CA ASN A 120 4.68 5.24 34.79
C ASN A 120 3.53 5.55 33.81
N LYS A 121 3.75 5.38 32.51
CA LYS A 121 2.68 4.99 31.61
C LYS A 121 2.34 3.56 31.99
N PHE A 122 1.23 3.39 32.72
CA PHE A 122 0.57 2.10 32.89
C PHE A 122 0.26 1.52 31.50
N SER A 123 1.18 0.79 30.90
CA SER A 123 0.96 0.01 29.68
C SER A 123 0.34 -1.32 30.11
N PHE A 124 -0.99 -1.34 30.20
CA PHE A 124 -1.70 -2.61 30.21
C PHE A 124 -1.46 -3.31 28.87
N ASN A 125 -0.50 -4.23 28.82
CA ASN A 125 -0.28 -5.15 27.71
C ASN A 125 -1.44 -6.15 27.64
N PHE A 126 -2.63 -5.69 27.23
CA PHE A 126 -3.70 -6.59 26.83
C PHE A 126 -3.28 -7.24 25.51
N ASN A 127 -3.03 -8.55 25.55
CA ASN A 127 -2.79 -9.35 24.37
C ASN A 127 -3.92 -9.09 23.35
N LYS A 128 -3.56 -8.55 22.18
CA LYS A 128 -4.49 -7.96 21.17
C LYS A 128 -5.56 -8.96 20.72
N ASN A 129 -5.29 -10.27 20.84
CA ASN A 129 -6.24 -11.34 20.54
C ASN A 129 -7.35 -11.47 21.59
N ILE A 130 -7.07 -11.19 22.87
CA ILE A 130 -8.05 -11.26 23.96
C ILE A 130 -9.19 -10.26 23.74
N ILE A 131 -8.88 -9.05 23.27
CA ILE A 131 -9.90 -8.00 23.01
C ILE A 131 -10.87 -8.44 21.91
N PHE A 132 -10.37 -9.10 20.86
CA PHE A 132 -11.21 -9.62 19.78
C PHE A 132 -12.14 -10.74 20.26
N TYR A 133 -11.61 -11.71 21.00
CA TYR A 133 -12.43 -12.78 21.57
C TYR A 133 -13.44 -12.25 22.58
N ALA A 134 -13.05 -11.30 23.44
CA ALA A 134 -13.96 -10.65 24.38
C ALA A 134 -15.12 -9.95 23.65
N TRP A 135 -14.84 -9.28 22.53
CA TRP A 135 -15.88 -8.65 21.72
C TRP A 135 -16.86 -9.67 21.11
N ILE A 136 -16.37 -10.79 20.55
CA ILE A 136 -17.21 -11.87 20.02
C ILE A 136 -18.10 -12.46 21.12
N VAL A 137 -17.51 -12.76 22.28
CA VAL A 137 -18.25 -13.33 23.42
C VAL A 137 -19.35 -12.37 23.88
N GLY A 138 -19.07 -11.08 23.98
CA GLY A 138 -20.07 -10.06 24.31
C GLY A 138 -21.23 -10.02 23.30
N MET A 139 -20.91 -10.09 22.01
CA MET A 139 -21.89 -10.13 20.93
C MET A 139 -22.81 -11.35 21.04
N ILE A 140 -22.24 -12.55 21.15
CA ILE A 140 -22.99 -13.81 21.24
C ILE A 140 -23.87 -13.82 22.49
N THR A 141 -23.33 -13.39 23.63
CA THR A 141 -24.06 -13.36 24.90
C THR A 141 -25.30 -12.47 24.80
N LEU A 142 -25.15 -11.25 24.29
CA LEU A 142 -26.28 -10.32 24.16
C LEU A 142 -27.29 -10.77 23.11
N PHE A 143 -26.83 -11.34 22.00
CA PHE A 143 -27.71 -11.94 20.99
C PHE A 143 -28.58 -13.04 21.63
N LEU A 144 -27.97 -13.99 22.34
CA LEU A 144 -28.67 -15.10 23.00
C LEU A 144 -29.67 -14.62 24.06
N LEU A 145 -29.27 -13.68 24.94
CA LEU A 145 -30.16 -13.14 25.99
C LEU A 145 -31.44 -12.52 25.40
N LYS A 146 -31.28 -11.75 24.33
CA LYS A 146 -32.38 -11.01 23.69
C LYS A 146 -33.22 -11.91 22.80
N MET A 147 -32.60 -12.85 22.07
CA MET A 147 -33.31 -13.86 21.29
C MET A 147 -34.15 -14.76 22.20
N ASN A 148 -33.58 -15.23 23.31
CA ASN A 148 -34.30 -16.04 24.30
C ASN A 148 -35.50 -15.28 24.88
N SER A 149 -35.32 -14.00 25.21
CA SER A 149 -36.41 -13.15 25.70
C SER A 149 -37.53 -13.00 24.65
N TYR A 150 -37.17 -12.81 23.38
CA TYR A 150 -38.13 -12.72 22.28
C TYR A 150 -38.88 -14.04 22.03
N ILE A 151 -38.18 -15.17 22.01
CA ILE A 151 -38.78 -16.49 21.79
C ILE A 151 -39.73 -16.84 22.93
N LYS A 152 -39.34 -16.62 24.20
CA LYS A 152 -40.20 -16.83 25.37
C LYS A 152 -41.46 -15.96 25.29
N PHE A 153 -41.30 -14.67 25.00
CA PHE A 153 -42.42 -13.75 24.83
C PHE A 153 -43.37 -14.21 23.71
N LYS A 154 -42.83 -14.52 22.53
CA LYS A 154 -43.60 -15.00 21.37
C LYS A 154 -44.39 -16.27 21.68
N THR A 155 -43.74 -17.23 22.33
CA THR A 155 -44.34 -18.53 22.62
C THR A 155 -45.48 -18.37 23.63
N ASN A 156 -45.26 -17.61 24.71
CA ASN A 156 -46.29 -17.35 25.71
C ASN A 156 -47.49 -16.61 25.11
N VAL A 157 -47.25 -15.54 24.35
CA VAL A 157 -48.32 -14.73 23.76
C VAL A 157 -49.11 -15.49 22.71
N LEU A 158 -48.47 -16.30 21.85
CA LEU A 158 -49.19 -17.09 20.86
C LEU A 158 -49.99 -18.24 21.49
N ARG A 159 -49.44 -18.90 22.51
CA ARG A 159 -50.13 -19.95 23.27
C ARG A 159 -51.41 -19.41 23.92
N ASP A 160 -51.34 -18.23 24.51
CA ASP A 160 -52.44 -17.60 25.25
C ASP A 160 -53.36 -16.76 24.34
N SER A 161 -53.24 -16.89 23.01
CA SER A 161 -54.02 -16.11 22.04
C SER A 161 -55.06 -16.94 21.29
N ILE A 162 -56.21 -16.34 21.03
CA ILE A 162 -57.36 -16.96 20.35
C ILE A 162 -57.66 -16.18 19.07
N GLU A 163 -57.92 -16.88 17.96
CA GLU A 163 -58.27 -16.24 16.70
C GLU A 163 -59.63 -15.54 16.76
N ILE A 164 -59.72 -14.33 16.22
CA ILE A 164 -60.95 -13.56 16.20
C ILE A 164 -61.85 -14.09 15.08
N LYS A 165 -63.05 -14.55 15.45
CA LYS A 165 -64.09 -15.00 14.52
C LYS A 165 -65.30 -14.06 14.46
N ASP A 166 -65.30 -12.99 15.26
CA ASP A 166 -66.36 -11.98 15.26
C ASP A 166 -66.41 -11.27 13.90
N ALA A 167 -67.55 -11.41 13.20
CA ALA A 167 -67.73 -10.90 11.85
C ALA A 167 -67.66 -9.36 11.79
N TYR A 168 -68.18 -8.66 12.80
CA TYR A 168 -68.19 -7.20 12.86
C TYR A 168 -66.76 -6.64 12.99
N ILE A 169 -65.95 -7.24 13.86
CA ILE A 169 -64.56 -6.82 14.08
C ILE A 169 -63.68 -7.15 12.86
N LEU A 170 -63.88 -8.32 12.26
CA LEU A 170 -63.19 -8.72 11.05
C LEU A 170 -63.55 -7.82 9.85
N GLU A 171 -64.80 -7.36 9.75
CA GLU A 171 -65.23 -6.40 8.73
C GLU A 171 -64.50 -5.07 8.87
N ILE A 172 -64.50 -4.46 10.06
CA ILE A 172 -63.77 -3.21 10.33
C ILE A 172 -62.27 -3.38 10.04
N PHE A 173 -61.67 -4.51 10.44
CA PHE A 173 -60.27 -4.82 10.17
C PHE A 173 -59.98 -4.93 8.67
N ASN A 174 -60.83 -5.62 7.91
CA ASN A 174 -60.67 -5.79 6.47
C ASN A 174 -60.86 -4.46 5.72
N ILE A 175 -61.80 -3.61 6.15
CA ILE A 175 -61.98 -2.24 5.62
C ILE A 175 -60.69 -1.44 5.84
N CYS A 176 -60.15 -1.42 7.07
CA CYS A 176 -58.90 -0.71 7.38
C CYS A 176 -57.71 -1.24 6.55
N ARG A 177 -57.62 -2.57 6.40
CA ARG A 177 -56.57 -3.23 5.59
C ARG A 177 -56.68 -2.84 4.11
N SER A 178 -57.89 -2.83 3.57
CA SER A 178 -58.17 -2.45 2.17
C SER A 178 -57.86 -0.97 1.93
N ASN A 179 -58.25 -0.09 2.86
CA ASN A 179 -57.95 1.35 2.82
C ASN A 179 -56.45 1.63 2.74
N LEU A 180 -55.62 0.81 3.39
CA LEU A 180 -54.15 0.91 3.34
C LEU A 180 -53.50 0.12 2.18
N LYS A 181 -54.31 -0.45 1.28
CA LYS A 181 -53.88 -1.25 0.11
C LYS A 181 -53.03 -2.47 0.47
N ILE A 182 -53.26 -3.08 1.63
CA ILE A 182 -52.52 -4.25 2.09
C ILE A 182 -53.16 -5.53 1.53
N LYS A 183 -52.48 -6.18 0.56
CA LYS A 183 -52.96 -7.40 -0.11
C LYS A 183 -52.78 -8.68 0.73
N ARG A 184 -51.77 -8.72 1.60
CA ARG A 184 -51.47 -9.91 2.43
C ARG A 184 -52.55 -10.08 3.49
N LYS A 185 -53.08 -11.30 3.66
CA LYS A 185 -53.93 -11.65 4.80
C LYS A 185 -53.07 -11.68 6.07
N ILE A 186 -53.44 -10.85 7.06
CA ILE A 186 -52.77 -10.76 8.36
C ILE A 186 -53.72 -11.37 9.39
N PRO A 187 -53.34 -12.43 10.11
CA PRO A 187 -54.16 -12.99 11.18
C PRO A 187 -54.38 -11.98 12.31
N LEU A 188 -55.61 -11.94 12.82
CA LEU A 188 -56.02 -11.12 13.95
C LEU A 188 -56.41 -12.02 15.12
N ARG A 189 -55.80 -11.82 16.30
CA ARG A 189 -56.04 -12.66 17.49
C ARG A 189 -56.26 -11.82 18.74
N TYR A 190 -57.12 -12.30 19.63
CA TYR A 190 -57.21 -11.82 21.00
C TYR A 190 -56.09 -12.42 21.85
N CYS A 191 -55.49 -11.63 22.73
CA CYS A 191 -54.60 -12.14 23.77
C CYS A 191 -54.87 -11.37 25.06
N ALA A 192 -55.27 -12.07 26.13
CA ALA A 192 -55.53 -11.43 27.43
C ALA A 192 -54.24 -10.99 28.14
N ASN A 193 -53.11 -11.57 27.76
CA ASN A 193 -51.80 -11.37 28.39
C ASN A 193 -51.04 -10.14 27.86
N ILE A 194 -51.68 -9.33 27.02
CA ILE A 194 -51.12 -8.08 26.48
C ILE A 194 -51.94 -6.88 26.94
N SER A 195 -51.23 -5.80 27.26
CA SER A 195 -51.79 -4.56 27.77
C SER A 195 -52.17 -3.54 26.68
N SER A 196 -51.69 -3.73 25.46
CA SER A 196 -51.92 -2.84 24.32
C SER A 196 -51.92 -3.67 23.04
N PRO A 197 -52.68 -3.26 22.01
CA PRO A 197 -52.53 -3.80 20.66
C PRO A 197 -51.07 -3.83 20.22
N MET A 198 -50.69 -4.87 19.47
CA MET A 198 -49.34 -4.99 18.92
C MET A 198 -49.26 -5.81 17.65
N LEU A 199 -48.40 -5.38 16.72
CA LEU A 199 -47.92 -6.17 15.60
C LEU A 199 -46.72 -7.03 15.99
N MET A 200 -46.80 -8.33 15.72
CA MET A 200 -45.74 -9.30 16.02
C MET A 200 -45.31 -10.12 14.81
N GLY A 201 -44.00 -10.35 14.66
CA GLY A 201 -43.43 -11.28 13.68
C GLY A 201 -42.96 -10.63 12.37
N ILE A 202 -41.84 -11.13 11.83
CA ILE A 202 -41.25 -10.64 10.56
C ILE A 202 -41.84 -11.40 9.36
N LEU A 203 -41.60 -12.71 9.30
CA LEU A 203 -42.03 -13.55 8.17
C LEU A 203 -43.54 -13.82 8.20
N ASN A 204 -44.08 -14.04 9.40
CA ASN A 204 -45.50 -14.31 9.66
C ASN A 204 -46.06 -13.22 10.60
N PRO A 205 -46.44 -12.06 10.05
CA PRO A 205 -46.97 -10.94 10.84
C PRO A 205 -48.36 -11.30 11.39
N ILE A 206 -48.57 -11.04 12.67
CA ILE A 206 -49.84 -11.27 13.38
C ILE A 206 -50.16 -9.99 14.16
N ILE A 207 -51.41 -9.54 14.10
CA ILE A 207 -51.88 -8.43 14.94
C ILE A 207 -52.62 -9.03 16.15
N LEU A 208 -52.21 -8.62 17.33
CA LEU A 208 -52.78 -9.03 18.60
C LEU A 208 -53.49 -7.85 19.21
N ILE A 209 -54.71 -8.07 19.71
CA ILE A 209 -55.45 -7.05 20.46
C ILE A 209 -55.83 -7.57 21.85
N PRO A 210 -55.76 -6.72 22.90
CA PRO A 210 -56.34 -7.04 24.20
C PRO A 210 -57.86 -7.18 24.08
N ASN A 211 -58.49 -7.78 25.09
CA ASN A 211 -59.94 -7.82 25.19
C ASN A 211 -60.45 -6.41 25.60
N ILE A 212 -60.81 -5.57 24.62
CA ILE A 212 -61.25 -4.18 24.81
C ILE A 212 -62.67 -4.01 24.30
N ASP A 213 -63.44 -3.14 24.97
CA ASP A 213 -64.83 -2.86 24.65
C ASP A 213 -65.06 -2.18 23.28
N LYS A 214 -66.24 -2.46 22.75
CA LYS A 214 -66.57 -2.70 21.34
C LYS A 214 -67.03 -1.48 20.55
N ASP A 215 -66.47 -0.29 20.79
CA ASP A 215 -66.76 0.83 19.90
C ASP A 215 -66.02 0.65 18.55
N GLY A 216 -66.78 0.67 17.45
CA GLY A 216 -66.26 0.46 16.10
C GLY A 216 -65.25 1.51 15.65
N GLU A 217 -65.40 2.76 16.09
CA GLU A 217 -64.48 3.84 15.72
C GLU A 217 -63.14 3.71 16.47
N THR A 218 -63.18 3.31 17.74
CA THR A 218 -61.99 2.97 18.54
C THR A 218 -61.21 1.80 17.92
N LEU A 219 -61.90 0.73 17.51
CA LEU A 219 -61.29 -0.41 16.82
C LEU A 219 -60.66 -0.01 15.49
N ARG A 220 -61.35 0.83 14.70
CA ARG A 220 -60.83 1.37 13.45
C ARG A 220 -59.52 2.14 13.67
N MET A 221 -59.45 3.00 14.67
CA MET A 221 -58.24 3.77 14.98
C MET A 221 -57.06 2.87 15.39
N ILE A 222 -57.31 1.85 16.22
CA ILE A 222 -56.31 0.85 16.62
C ILE A 222 -55.80 0.07 15.41
N PHE A 223 -56.70 -0.43 14.54
CA PHE A 223 -56.30 -1.18 13.36
C PHE A 223 -55.52 -0.33 12.37
N LEU A 224 -55.91 0.93 12.15
CA LEU A 224 -55.14 1.85 11.31
C LEU A 224 -53.73 2.10 11.89
N HIS A 225 -53.57 2.15 13.22
CA HIS A 225 -52.26 2.28 13.87
C HIS A 225 -51.38 1.05 13.58
N GLU A 226 -51.83 -0.15 13.95
CA GLU A 226 -51.05 -1.39 13.80
C GLU A 226 -50.80 -1.77 12.33
N LEU A 227 -51.78 -1.58 11.45
CA LEU A 227 -51.60 -1.84 10.01
C LEU A 227 -50.62 -0.87 9.35
N ASN A 228 -50.48 0.37 9.85
CA ASN A 228 -49.46 1.28 9.38
C ASN A 228 -48.04 0.86 9.82
N HIS A 229 -47.87 0.28 11.00
CA HIS A 229 -46.60 -0.36 11.40
C HIS A 229 -46.22 -1.50 10.44
N TYR A 230 -47.20 -2.33 10.08
CA TYR A 230 -46.99 -3.40 9.10
C TYR A 230 -46.62 -2.85 7.72
N ARG A 231 -47.39 -1.89 7.21
CA ARG A 231 -47.17 -1.28 5.89
C ARG A 231 -45.79 -0.63 5.76
N ARG A 232 -45.30 0.01 6.83
CA ARG A 232 -43.97 0.65 6.85
C ARG A 232 -42.84 -0.32 7.18
N LYS A 233 -43.15 -1.58 7.51
CA LYS A 233 -42.19 -2.62 7.91
C LYS A 233 -41.38 -2.23 9.15
N ASP A 234 -42.02 -1.57 10.11
CA ASP A 234 -41.33 -1.05 11.30
C ASP A 234 -40.67 -2.16 12.12
N ILE A 235 -41.23 -3.37 12.08
CA ILE A 235 -40.63 -4.54 12.72
C ILE A 235 -39.22 -4.83 12.16
N LEU A 236 -38.98 -4.68 10.84
CA LEU A 236 -37.64 -4.87 10.26
C LEU A 236 -36.66 -3.81 10.74
N ILE A 237 -37.11 -2.55 10.82
CA ILE A 237 -36.29 -1.42 11.28
C ILE A 237 -35.92 -1.59 12.76
N LYS A 238 -36.86 -2.05 13.60
CA LYS A 238 -36.62 -2.37 15.02
C LYS A 238 -35.59 -3.50 15.16
N HIS A 239 -35.65 -4.54 14.32
CA HIS A 239 -34.64 -5.61 14.30
C HIS A 239 -33.28 -5.15 13.79
N PHE A 240 -33.23 -4.26 12.79
CA PHE A 240 -31.99 -3.64 12.33
C PHE A 240 -31.30 -2.85 13.45
N GLY A 241 -32.05 -2.02 14.19
CA GLY A 241 -31.54 -1.32 15.37
C GLY A 241 -31.05 -2.27 16.47
N PHE A 242 -31.72 -3.41 16.65
CA PHE A 242 -31.28 -4.45 17.57
C PHE A 242 -29.92 -5.06 17.17
N LEU A 243 -29.69 -5.33 15.88
CA LEU A 243 -28.40 -5.80 15.36
C LEU A 243 -27.28 -4.78 15.60
N ILE A 244 -27.56 -3.49 15.43
CA ILE A 244 -26.59 -2.41 15.73
C ILE A 244 -26.15 -2.49 17.19
N ASN A 245 -27.09 -2.59 18.13
CA ASN A 245 -26.75 -2.69 19.55
C ASN A 245 -25.98 -3.97 19.90
N ILE A 246 -26.16 -5.07 19.15
CA ILE A 246 -25.37 -6.29 19.33
C ILE A 246 -23.93 -6.08 18.89
N ILE A 247 -23.71 -5.47 17.73
CA ILE A 247 -22.36 -5.18 17.18
C ILE A 247 -21.64 -4.15 18.08
N HIS A 248 -22.37 -3.11 18.49
CA HIS A 248 -21.88 -1.98 19.27
C HIS A 248 -22.27 -2.08 20.74
N TRP A 249 -22.26 -3.28 21.28
CA TRP A 249 -22.77 -3.52 22.62
C TRP A 249 -22.09 -2.70 23.72
N PHE A 250 -20.82 -2.37 23.52
CA PHE A 250 -20.01 -1.53 24.38
C PHE A 250 -20.36 -0.04 24.31
N ASN A 251 -21.09 0.39 23.27
CA ASN A 251 -21.42 1.79 23.04
C ASN A 251 -22.83 2.16 23.56
N PRO A 252 -22.94 2.90 24.69
CA PRO A 252 -24.23 3.30 25.26
C PRO A 252 -25.05 4.24 24.33
N ILE A 253 -24.39 4.98 23.43
CA ILE A 253 -25.02 5.96 22.55
C ILE A 253 -25.90 5.26 21.50
N SER A 254 -25.47 4.09 21.02
CA SER A 254 -26.26 3.26 20.09
C SER A 254 -27.64 2.90 20.68
N TYR A 255 -27.70 2.56 21.97
CA TYR A 255 -28.94 2.28 22.70
C TYR A 255 -29.84 3.52 22.83
N ILE A 256 -29.25 4.69 23.08
CA ILE A 256 -30.00 5.95 23.17
C ILE A 256 -30.58 6.32 21.80
N ALA A 257 -29.79 6.15 20.73
CA ALA A 257 -30.22 6.38 19.35
C ALA A 257 -31.38 5.47 18.96
N LEU A 258 -31.29 4.17 19.29
CA LEU A 258 -32.38 3.22 19.08
C LEU A 258 -33.65 3.62 19.86
N LYS A 259 -33.51 3.98 21.14
CA LYS A 259 -34.64 4.43 21.98
C LYS A 259 -35.33 5.68 21.41
N LYS A 260 -34.56 6.60 20.82
CA LYS A 260 -35.10 7.79 20.14
C LYS A 260 -35.79 7.43 18.83
N MET A 261 -35.19 6.55 18.02
CA MET A 261 -35.81 6.05 16.79
C MET A 261 -37.15 5.37 17.08
N ASP A 262 -37.21 4.51 18.09
CA ASP A 262 -38.44 3.85 18.54
C ASP A 262 -39.51 4.85 19.00
N MET A 263 -39.11 5.90 19.72
CA MET A 263 -40.03 6.98 20.12
C MET A 263 -40.62 7.71 18.90
N TYR A 264 -39.77 8.12 17.95
CA TYR A 264 -40.23 8.78 16.72
C TYR A 264 -41.04 7.85 15.80
N CYS A 265 -40.81 6.54 15.87
CA CYS A 265 -41.58 5.52 15.15
C CYS A 265 -43.07 5.62 15.51
N GLU A 266 -43.37 5.56 16.82
CA GLU A 266 -44.73 5.65 17.37
C GLU A 266 -45.38 6.99 17.02
N TYR A 267 -44.66 8.10 17.25
CA TYR A 267 -45.18 9.44 16.95
C TYR A 267 -45.52 9.60 15.47
N SER A 268 -44.69 9.03 14.59
CA SER A 268 -44.94 9.08 13.16
C SER A 268 -46.11 8.20 12.70
N ILE A 269 -46.41 7.10 13.39
CA ILE A 269 -47.64 6.35 13.12
C ILE A 269 -48.85 7.15 13.58
N ASP A 270 -48.80 7.72 14.79
CA ASP A 270 -49.86 8.56 15.32
C ASP A 270 -50.18 9.72 14.34
N GLU A 271 -49.16 10.38 13.78
CA GLU A 271 -49.31 11.40 12.72
C GLU A 271 -50.02 10.89 11.45
N LYS A 272 -49.74 9.66 11.03
CA LYS A 272 -50.37 9.06 9.85
C LYS A 272 -51.84 8.75 10.09
N VAL A 273 -52.19 8.29 11.29
CA VAL A 273 -53.57 8.01 11.68
C VAL A 273 -54.38 9.30 11.70
N VAL A 274 -53.84 10.37 12.27
CA VAL A 274 -54.57 11.65 12.42
C VAL A 274 -54.48 12.60 11.23
N GLY A 275 -53.79 12.20 10.15
CA GLY A 275 -53.48 13.06 9.01
C GLY A 275 -54.69 13.71 8.33
N GLN A 276 -55.84 13.04 8.37
CA GLN A 276 -57.11 13.50 7.81
C GLN A 276 -58.16 13.83 8.89
N MET A 277 -57.84 13.67 10.17
CA MET A 277 -58.78 13.87 11.27
C MET A 277 -58.93 15.34 11.68
N GLY A 278 -60.16 15.71 12.03
CA GLY A 278 -60.51 16.98 12.68
C GLY A 278 -60.05 17.05 14.15
N LYS A 279 -60.28 18.18 14.81
CA LYS A 279 -59.84 18.39 16.21
C LYS A 279 -60.55 17.47 17.20
N GLU A 280 -61.86 17.29 17.06
CA GLU A 280 -62.66 16.41 17.93
C GLU A 280 -62.32 14.92 17.72
N GLU A 281 -62.11 14.49 16.46
CA GLU A 281 -61.67 13.12 16.15
C GLU A 281 -60.27 12.82 16.71
N ARG A 282 -59.36 13.80 16.71
CA ARG A 282 -58.04 13.66 17.35
C ARG A 282 -58.15 13.55 18.86
N LYS A 283 -59.07 14.29 19.48
CA LYS A 283 -59.35 14.20 20.92
C LYS A 283 -59.91 12.81 21.26
N TYR A 284 -60.84 12.31 20.45
CA TYR A 284 -61.37 10.96 20.57
C TYR A 284 -60.26 9.89 20.45
N TYR A 285 -59.34 10.03 19.50
CA TYR A 285 -58.18 9.15 19.37
C TYR A 285 -57.26 9.19 20.60
N CYS A 286 -57.01 10.39 21.16
CA CYS A 286 -56.25 10.55 22.41
C CYS A 286 -56.94 9.86 23.60
N GLU A 287 -58.26 9.99 23.74
CA GLU A 287 -59.06 9.32 24.77
C GLU A 287 -59.04 7.80 24.61
N ALA A 288 -59.08 7.29 23.37
CA ALA A 288 -58.92 5.88 23.07
C ALA A 288 -57.53 5.36 23.52
N ILE A 289 -56.44 6.06 23.20
CA ILE A 289 -55.09 5.69 23.65
C ILE A 289 -55.02 5.68 25.18
N LEU A 290 -55.60 6.68 25.85
CA LEU A 290 -55.63 6.76 27.32
C LEU A 290 -56.39 5.57 27.94
N LYS A 291 -57.58 5.24 27.44
CA LYS A 291 -58.36 4.08 27.92
C LYS A 291 -57.63 2.75 27.74
N LEU A 292 -56.92 2.58 26.62
CA LEU A 292 -56.08 1.40 26.37
C LEU A 292 -54.93 1.30 27.36
N MET A 293 -54.38 2.43 27.80
CA MET A 293 -53.27 2.48 28.75
C MET A 293 -53.73 2.38 30.20
N ASP A 294 -54.91 2.88 30.58
CA ASP A 294 -55.44 2.75 31.95
C ASP A 294 -55.66 1.29 32.34
N ASN A 295 -56.12 0.45 31.41
CA ASN A 295 -56.24 -1.00 31.60
C ASN A 295 -54.88 -1.73 31.70
N SER A 296 -53.76 -1.07 31.37
CA SER A 296 -52.41 -1.64 31.42
C SER A 296 -51.65 -1.36 32.72
N ILE A 297 -52.08 -0.36 33.50
CA ILE A 297 -51.35 0.17 34.67
C ILE A 297 -51.61 -0.69 35.93
N ILE A 298 -52.66 -1.51 35.94
CA ILE A 298 -53.15 -2.26 37.11
C ILE A 298 -52.20 -3.41 37.56
N GLY A 299 -51.12 -3.69 36.83
CA GLY A 299 -50.25 -4.87 37.07
C GLY A 299 -48.75 -4.64 37.25
N ARG A 300 -48.23 -3.40 37.40
CA ARG A 300 -46.76 -3.18 37.53
C ARG A 300 -46.39 -2.50 38.85
N THR A 301 -45.79 -3.31 39.74
CA THR A 301 -45.20 -2.96 41.02
C THR A 301 -44.14 -1.86 40.90
N LEU A 302 -44.15 -0.94 41.89
CA LEU A 302 -43.21 0.13 42.21
C LEU A 302 -41.81 0.02 41.57
N THR A 303 -41.59 0.70 40.44
CA THR A 303 -40.24 1.05 39.97
C THR A 303 -40.26 2.45 39.33
N THR A 304 -39.09 3.10 39.29
CA THR A 304 -38.86 4.44 38.73
C THR A 304 -39.20 4.58 37.23
N SER A 305 -39.65 3.51 36.56
CA SER A 305 -40.08 3.50 35.15
C SER A 305 -41.43 4.17 34.90
N MET A 306 -42.29 4.33 35.92
CA MET A 306 -43.60 5.01 35.78
C MET A 306 -43.44 6.47 35.28
N GLY A 307 -42.37 7.17 35.71
CA GLY A 307 -42.10 8.54 35.29
C GLY A 307 -41.67 8.68 33.82
N THR A 308 -41.11 7.63 33.21
CA THR A 308 -40.71 7.63 31.78
C THR A 308 -41.86 7.27 30.84
N ASP A 309 -42.75 6.38 31.26
CA ASP A 309 -43.90 5.96 30.46
C ASP A 309 -44.97 7.06 30.39
N GLY A 310 -45.23 7.75 31.50
CA GLY A 310 -46.14 8.91 31.53
C GLY A 310 -45.63 10.10 30.70
N LYS A 311 -44.33 10.40 30.74
CA LYS A 311 -43.71 11.44 29.87
C LYS A 311 -43.83 11.08 28.39
N ARG A 312 -43.62 9.81 28.05
CA ARG A 312 -43.76 9.32 26.66
C ARG A 312 -45.22 9.44 26.19
N LEU A 313 -46.18 9.04 27.01
CA LEU A 313 -47.61 9.16 26.71
C LEU A 313 -48.01 10.63 26.51
N LYS A 314 -47.64 11.52 27.43
CA LYS A 314 -47.87 12.97 27.30
C LYS A 314 -47.35 13.50 25.96
N SER A 315 -46.11 13.16 25.61
CA SER A 315 -45.53 13.59 24.33
C SER A 315 -46.21 12.99 23.09
N ARG A 316 -46.77 11.78 23.16
CA ARG A 316 -47.62 11.23 22.08
C ARG A 316 -48.88 12.06 21.89
N LEU A 317 -49.59 12.35 22.99
CA LEU A 317 -50.83 13.12 22.97
C LEU A 317 -50.59 14.54 22.46
N GLU A 318 -49.53 15.20 22.92
CA GLU A 318 -49.11 16.51 22.41
C GLU A 318 -48.83 16.47 20.90
N ASN A 319 -48.12 15.43 20.41
CA ASN A 319 -47.81 15.29 18.99
C ASN A 319 -49.08 15.08 18.13
N ILE A 320 -50.08 14.37 18.65
CA ILE A 320 -51.38 14.17 18.01
C ILE A 320 -52.18 15.49 17.95
N ILE A 321 -52.32 16.16 19.10
CA ILE A 321 -53.17 17.36 19.24
C ILE A 321 -52.61 18.51 18.40
N PHE A 322 -51.29 18.72 18.45
CA PHE A 322 -50.62 19.81 17.74
C PHE A 322 -50.17 19.44 16.33
N PHE A 323 -50.66 18.33 15.77
CA PHE A 323 -50.29 17.88 14.42
C PHE A 323 -50.61 18.93 13.34
N ARG A 324 -49.62 19.23 12.49
CA ARG A 324 -49.71 20.16 11.36
C ARG A 324 -49.34 19.44 10.07
N LYS A 325 -50.14 19.61 9.00
CA LYS A 325 -49.84 19.06 7.66
C LYS A 325 -48.53 19.65 7.09
N ASP A 326 -47.83 18.85 6.30
CA ASP A 326 -46.57 19.25 5.67
C ASP A 326 -46.78 20.29 4.56
N SER A 327 -45.82 21.20 4.40
CA SER A 327 -45.80 22.22 3.36
C SER A 327 -44.58 22.06 2.45
N LYS A 328 -44.69 22.51 1.19
CA LYS A 328 -43.58 22.45 0.21
C LYS A 328 -42.29 23.12 0.73
N LYS A 329 -42.42 24.21 1.52
CA LYS A 329 -41.27 24.91 2.15
C LYS A 329 -40.53 24.06 3.19
N ARG A 330 -41.22 23.15 3.89
CA ARG A 330 -40.58 22.22 4.85
C ARG A 330 -39.84 21.09 4.15
N TYR A 331 -40.32 20.64 3.00
CA TYR A 331 -39.63 19.61 2.21
C TYR A 331 -38.24 20.07 1.76
N ILE A 332 -38.12 21.31 1.27
CA ILE A 332 -36.82 21.90 0.85
C ILE A 332 -35.86 22.01 2.05
N LYS A 333 -36.33 22.51 3.21
CA LYS A 333 -35.52 22.57 4.44
C LYS A 333 -35.06 21.19 4.91
N SER A 334 -35.87 20.15 4.71
CA SER A 334 -35.54 18.77 5.06
C SER A 334 -34.38 18.23 4.22
N ILE A 335 -34.37 18.50 2.91
CA ILE A 335 -33.28 18.08 2.01
C ILE A 335 -31.97 18.74 2.43
N PHE A 336 -32.01 20.04 2.75
CA PHE A 336 -30.81 20.77 3.18
C PHE A 336 -30.20 20.20 4.47
N VAL A 337 -31.02 19.92 5.49
CA VAL A 337 -30.54 19.32 6.74
C VAL A 337 -30.01 17.89 6.51
N LEU A 338 -30.66 17.11 5.65
CA LEU A 338 -30.17 15.78 5.28
C LEU A 338 -28.80 15.86 4.60
N ALA A 339 -28.61 16.79 3.66
CA ALA A 339 -27.32 16.99 2.99
C ALA A 339 -26.22 17.35 3.99
N ILE A 340 -26.49 18.19 4.98
CA ILE A 340 -25.53 18.53 6.05
C ILE A 340 -25.15 17.30 6.88
N ILE A 341 -26.12 16.48 7.28
CA ILE A 341 -25.88 15.27 8.08
C ILE A 341 -25.06 14.24 7.28
N LEU A 342 -25.33 14.08 5.99
CA LEU A 342 -24.56 13.19 5.12
C LEU A 342 -23.14 13.71 4.90
N MET A 343 -22.99 15.02 4.67
CA MET A 343 -21.69 15.66 4.47
C MET A 343 -20.82 15.58 5.72
N SER A 344 -21.39 15.87 6.90
CA SER A 344 -20.65 15.77 8.17
C SER A 344 -20.26 14.33 8.49
N GLY A 345 -21.16 13.36 8.27
CA GLY A 345 -20.86 11.95 8.43
C GLY A 345 -19.75 11.47 7.49
N PHE A 346 -19.72 11.99 6.25
CA PHE A 346 -18.66 11.70 5.28
C PHE A 346 -17.30 12.24 5.73
N ILE A 347 -17.23 13.53 6.09
CA ILE A 347 -15.98 14.18 6.56
C ILE A 347 -15.42 13.43 7.76
N ILE A 348 -16.25 13.16 8.77
CA ILE A 348 -15.84 12.47 10.00
C ILE A 348 -15.39 11.04 9.71
N SER A 349 -16.07 10.31 8.82
CA SER A 349 -15.68 8.95 8.46
C SER A 349 -14.33 8.90 7.75
N CYS A 350 -13.97 9.91 6.96
CA CYS A 350 -12.69 9.96 6.25
C CYS A 350 -11.52 10.30 7.17
N SER A 351 -11.76 11.08 8.24
CA SER A 351 -10.72 11.42 9.21
C SER A 351 -10.42 10.30 10.22
N ILE A 352 -11.36 9.39 10.47
CA ILE A 352 -11.26 8.37 11.52
C ILE A 352 -10.79 6.99 11.00
N ILE A 353 -10.92 6.71 9.70
CA ILE A 353 -10.48 5.43 9.11
C ILE A 353 -8.97 5.46 8.85
N PRO A 354 -8.20 4.43 9.28
CA PRO A 354 -6.74 4.42 9.16
C PRO A 354 -6.28 4.48 7.69
N LYS A 355 -5.22 5.29 7.44
CA LYS A 355 -4.49 5.55 6.18
C LYS A 355 -4.05 4.33 5.34
N SER A 356 -4.33 3.10 5.81
CA SER A 356 -3.75 1.80 5.41
C SER A 356 -3.75 1.41 3.92
N ILE A 357 -4.53 2.07 3.06
CA ILE A 357 -4.55 1.75 1.62
C ILE A 357 -3.55 2.61 0.83
N ALA A 358 -3.27 3.85 1.26
CA ALA A 358 -2.38 4.76 0.53
C ALA A 358 -0.89 4.47 0.77
N THR A 359 -0.52 3.96 1.95
CA THR A 359 0.86 3.61 2.30
C THR A 359 1.37 2.38 1.55
N LYS A 360 0.48 1.61 0.90
CA LYS A 360 0.83 0.33 0.28
C LYS A 360 1.66 0.47 -1.00
N TYR A 361 1.68 1.64 -1.64
CA TYR A 361 2.38 1.87 -2.92
C TYR A 361 3.24 3.14 -2.94
N SER A 362 3.47 3.76 -1.78
CA SER A 362 4.41 4.89 -1.70
C SER A 362 5.84 4.37 -1.64
N PRO A 363 6.81 5.08 -2.26
CA PRO A 363 8.22 4.78 -2.07
C PRO A 363 8.58 4.80 -0.59
N ILE A 364 9.44 3.85 -0.20
CA ILE A 364 9.98 3.74 1.15
C ILE A 364 11.41 4.26 1.10
N ILE A 365 11.78 5.05 2.09
CA ILE A 365 13.09 5.68 2.17
C ILE A 365 13.60 5.41 3.58
N SER A 366 14.77 4.79 3.70
CA SER A 366 15.46 4.60 4.98
C SER A 366 16.72 5.46 5.02
N TYR A 367 16.98 6.15 6.13
CA TYR A 367 18.09 7.09 6.24
C TYR A 367 18.55 7.29 7.69
N ILE A 368 19.79 7.74 7.85
CA ILE A 368 20.45 7.92 9.16
C ILE A 368 20.43 9.39 9.57
N LYS A 369 20.12 9.65 10.84
CA LYS A 369 20.29 10.95 11.53
C LYS A 369 21.24 10.81 12.72
N THR A 370 21.55 11.94 13.37
CA THR A 370 22.45 12.00 14.56
C THR A 370 21.99 11.12 15.72
N ASP A 371 20.68 10.89 15.85
CA ASP A 371 20.06 10.24 17.01
C ASP A 371 19.42 8.89 16.69
N GLY A 372 19.52 8.41 15.44
CA GLY A 372 18.97 7.11 15.07
C GLY A 372 18.92 6.82 13.58
N LEU A 373 18.50 5.58 13.27
CA LEU A 373 18.06 5.16 11.95
C LEU A 373 16.55 5.41 11.80
N TYR A 374 16.13 5.94 10.66
CA TYR A 374 14.74 6.27 10.36
C TYR A 374 14.29 5.62 9.04
N PHE A 375 12.99 5.48 8.89
CA PHE A 375 12.37 5.34 7.58
C PHE A 375 11.11 6.18 7.45
N THR A 376 10.73 6.48 6.22
CA THR A 376 9.46 7.13 5.91
C THR A 376 8.87 6.57 4.63
N TYR A 377 7.55 6.61 4.53
CA TYR A 377 6.87 6.57 3.23
C TYR A 377 6.86 7.99 2.68
N LEU A 378 7.13 8.17 1.39
CA LEU A 378 7.34 9.50 0.78
C LEU A 378 6.26 10.59 1.09
N ASP A 379 5.05 10.19 1.46
CA ASP A 379 3.93 11.10 1.79
C ASP A 379 3.40 10.91 3.23
N ASP A 380 4.20 10.34 4.13
CA ASP A 380 3.85 10.08 5.53
C ASP A 380 4.89 10.62 6.52
N GLU A 381 4.61 10.44 7.81
CA GLU A 381 5.51 10.86 8.89
C GLU A 381 6.74 9.95 9.00
N GLU A 382 7.86 10.53 9.45
CA GLU A 382 9.09 9.79 9.73
C GLU A 382 8.91 8.85 10.92
N ILE A 383 9.48 7.66 10.83
CA ILE A 383 9.45 6.65 11.88
C ILE A 383 10.89 6.31 12.26
N LYS A 384 11.22 6.50 13.54
CA LYS A 384 12.51 6.09 14.09
C LYS A 384 12.52 4.58 14.31
N ILE A 385 13.49 3.89 13.70
CA ILE A 385 13.67 2.43 13.75
C ILE A 385 14.52 2.02 14.96
N HIS A 386 15.65 2.69 15.16
CA HIS A 386 16.64 2.33 16.17
C HIS A 386 17.37 3.59 16.65
N GLU A 387 17.38 3.82 17.96
CA GLU A 387 18.07 4.94 18.61
C GLU A 387 19.60 4.75 18.71
N GLY A 388 20.31 5.89 18.69
CA GLY A 388 21.76 5.96 18.91
C GLY A 388 22.54 6.40 17.67
N SER A 389 23.80 5.99 17.59
CA SER A 389 24.73 6.28 16.49
C SER A 389 25.40 5.00 15.99
N GLY A 390 26.32 5.13 15.03
CA GLY A 390 27.12 4.00 14.49
C GLY A 390 26.40 3.18 13.43
N PHE A 391 25.33 3.72 12.83
CA PHE A 391 24.57 3.06 11.78
C PHE A 391 25.26 3.16 10.42
N SER A 392 25.10 2.15 9.58
CA SER A 392 25.57 2.20 8.18
C SER A 392 24.81 1.23 7.27
N ASN A 393 24.89 1.50 5.98
CA ASN A 393 24.39 0.68 4.87
C ASN A 393 22.93 0.20 5.03
N PRO A 394 21.95 1.05 5.36
CA PRO A 394 20.57 0.59 5.38
C PRO A 394 20.15 0.13 3.97
N ILE A 395 19.57 -1.06 3.84
CA ILE A 395 19.07 -1.61 2.57
C ILE A 395 17.67 -2.16 2.77
N ILE A 396 16.72 -1.67 1.97
CA ILE A 396 15.32 -2.06 2.01
C ILE A 396 15.14 -3.35 1.19
N SER A 397 14.42 -4.32 1.76
CA SER A 397 14.03 -5.56 1.07
C SER A 397 13.23 -5.30 -0.21
N LYS A 398 13.22 -6.27 -1.13
CA LYS A 398 12.66 -6.10 -2.49
C LYS A 398 11.19 -5.64 -2.50
N THR A 399 10.38 -6.02 -1.50
CA THR A 399 8.99 -5.55 -1.38
C THR A 399 8.75 -4.55 -0.24
N GLY A 400 9.81 -4.17 0.48
CA GLY A 400 9.74 -3.17 1.54
C GLY A 400 9.02 -3.65 2.78
N ASP A 401 9.14 -4.94 3.12
CA ASP A 401 8.63 -5.48 4.38
C ASP A 401 9.71 -5.43 5.49
N TYR A 402 10.98 -5.45 5.10
CA TYR A 402 12.15 -5.42 5.99
C TYR A 402 13.20 -4.39 5.57
N ILE A 403 13.99 -3.93 6.54
CA ILE A 403 15.16 -3.07 6.35
C ILE A 403 16.36 -3.73 7.06
N ALA A 404 17.39 -4.09 6.31
CA ALA A 404 18.65 -4.58 6.85
C ALA A 404 19.61 -3.40 7.04
N TYR A 405 20.36 -3.36 8.14
CA TYR A 405 21.34 -2.29 8.40
C TYR A 405 22.42 -2.78 9.35
N THR A 406 23.58 -2.12 9.36
CA THR A 406 24.62 -2.36 10.37
C THR A 406 24.61 -1.30 11.46
N LYS A 407 24.90 -1.70 12.69
CA LYS A 407 25.25 -0.81 13.80
C LYS A 407 26.51 -1.33 14.47
N ASP A 408 27.57 -0.52 14.50
CA ASP A 408 28.89 -0.93 15.03
C ASP A 408 29.40 -2.25 14.42
N ASN A 409 29.22 -2.42 13.10
CA ASN A 409 29.49 -3.65 12.32
C ASN A 409 28.65 -4.89 12.67
N ASN A 410 27.60 -4.78 13.48
CA ASN A 410 26.63 -5.86 13.69
C ASN A 410 25.43 -5.68 12.76
N LEU A 411 24.97 -6.75 12.13
CA LEU A 411 23.82 -6.73 11.22
C LEU A 411 22.52 -6.84 12.02
N TYR A 412 21.60 -5.95 11.72
CA TYR A 412 20.24 -5.97 12.22
C TYR A 412 19.26 -6.03 11.05
N ILE A 413 18.10 -6.64 11.30
CA ILE A 413 16.94 -6.56 10.40
C ILE A 413 15.78 -5.96 11.19
N TYR A 414 15.17 -4.91 10.64
CA TYR A 414 13.91 -4.33 11.12
C TYR A 414 12.73 -4.83 10.29
N ASP A 415 11.70 -5.29 10.99
CA ASP A 415 10.40 -5.71 10.45
C ASP A 415 9.40 -4.55 10.56
N ILE A 416 9.01 -4.01 9.40
CA ILE A 416 8.13 -2.83 9.31
C ILE A 416 6.71 -3.13 9.80
N GLU A 417 6.21 -4.36 9.59
CA GLU A 417 4.85 -4.72 10.00
C GLU A 417 4.75 -4.90 11.51
N ASN A 418 5.78 -5.51 12.11
CA ASN A 418 5.79 -5.85 13.52
C ASN A 418 6.44 -4.78 14.42
N ASP A 419 7.07 -3.76 13.83
CA ASP A 419 7.77 -2.66 14.51
C ASP A 419 8.83 -3.19 15.49
N LYS A 420 9.72 -4.04 14.97
CA LYS A 420 10.78 -4.70 15.75
C LYS A 420 12.04 -4.87 14.94
N PHE A 421 13.19 -4.66 15.56
CA PHE A 421 14.48 -5.04 15.02
C PHE A 421 15.09 -6.22 15.80
N GLU A 422 15.95 -6.96 15.12
CA GLU A 422 16.66 -8.11 15.67
C GLU A 422 18.11 -8.11 15.17
N GLU A 423 19.06 -8.38 16.07
CA GLU A 423 20.46 -8.61 15.70
C GLU A 423 20.58 -10.00 15.07
N ILE A 424 21.17 -10.07 13.88
CA ILE A 424 21.31 -11.30 13.10
C ILE A 424 22.71 -11.90 13.29
N ASP A 425 23.75 -11.09 13.13
CA ASP A 425 25.14 -11.53 13.25
C ASP A 425 26.10 -10.35 13.48
N LYS A 426 27.36 -10.63 13.77
CA LYS A 426 28.38 -9.64 14.14
C LYS A 426 29.54 -9.59 13.14
N GLU A 427 30.32 -8.51 13.20
CA GLU A 427 31.54 -8.33 12.39
C GLU A 427 31.27 -8.44 10.88
N ILE A 428 30.21 -7.79 10.43
CA ILE A 428 29.68 -7.90 9.07
C ILE A 428 30.57 -7.16 8.09
N ALA A 429 30.88 -7.84 6.99
CA ALA A 429 31.73 -7.32 5.92
C ALA A 429 30.90 -6.82 4.72
N SER A 430 29.88 -7.57 4.32
CA SER A 430 29.00 -7.22 3.21
C SER A 430 27.70 -8.03 3.27
N TYR A 431 26.60 -7.46 2.82
CA TYR A 431 25.31 -8.13 2.71
C TYR A 431 24.46 -7.55 1.59
N ASP A 432 23.50 -8.35 1.10
CA ASP A 432 22.47 -7.91 0.16
C ASP A 432 21.22 -8.81 0.28
N TRP A 433 20.07 -8.29 -0.14
CA TRP A 433 18.82 -9.04 -0.20
C TRP A 433 18.82 -9.92 -1.45
N ILE A 434 18.71 -11.24 -1.29
CA ILE A 434 18.53 -12.18 -2.41
C ILE A 434 17.10 -12.04 -2.94
N ASP A 435 16.15 -12.09 -2.02
CA ASP A 435 14.72 -11.94 -2.25
C ASP A 435 14.12 -11.07 -1.15
N ASN A 436 12.80 -11.03 -1.01
CA ASN A 436 12.18 -10.21 0.02
C ASN A 436 12.42 -10.71 1.45
N GLU A 437 12.58 -12.02 1.64
CA GLU A 437 12.65 -12.66 2.97
C GLU A 437 14.06 -13.20 3.28
N SER A 438 14.92 -13.34 2.29
CA SER A 438 16.25 -13.94 2.39
C SER A 438 17.37 -12.94 2.11
N LEU A 439 18.34 -12.88 3.02
CA LEU A 439 19.56 -12.09 2.94
C LEU A 439 20.76 -13.01 2.69
N VAL A 440 21.75 -12.53 1.96
CA VAL A 440 23.11 -13.07 2.02
C VAL A 440 24.01 -12.10 2.76
N TYR A 441 24.87 -12.60 3.62
CA TYR A 441 25.87 -11.77 4.30
C TYR A 441 27.18 -12.52 4.52
N SER A 442 28.26 -11.76 4.65
CA SER A 442 29.60 -12.22 4.99
C SER A 442 30.07 -11.50 6.24
N THR A 443 31.02 -12.10 6.95
CA THR A 443 31.65 -11.51 8.12
C THR A 443 33.12 -11.25 7.83
N ASN A 444 33.86 -10.76 8.83
CA ASN A 444 35.33 -10.70 8.77
C ASN A 444 36.01 -12.08 8.83
N LYS A 445 35.25 -13.18 8.79
CA LYS A 445 35.71 -14.57 8.68
C LYS A 445 35.45 -15.10 7.28
N SER A 446 36.14 -16.18 6.92
CA SER A 446 35.98 -16.81 5.61
C SER A 446 34.60 -17.47 5.45
N GLY A 447 34.14 -17.56 4.20
CA GLY A 447 32.79 -17.99 3.83
C GLY A 447 31.73 -16.89 3.90
N PHE A 448 30.47 -17.29 3.74
CA PHE A 448 29.30 -16.42 3.80
C PHE A 448 28.07 -17.20 4.27
N THR A 449 27.01 -16.50 4.64
CA THR A 449 25.77 -17.08 5.16
C THR A 449 24.59 -16.63 4.33
N LYS A 450 23.74 -17.58 3.95
CA LYS A 450 22.38 -17.32 3.47
C LYS A 450 21.41 -17.43 4.64
N PHE A 451 20.63 -16.40 4.89
CA PHE A 451 19.72 -16.34 6.02
C PHE A 451 18.31 -15.94 5.58
N ASN A 452 17.31 -16.75 5.92
CA ASN A 452 15.92 -16.41 5.72
C ASN A 452 15.32 -15.90 7.02
N TYR A 453 14.86 -14.65 7.00
CA TYR A 453 14.38 -13.94 8.19
C TYR A 453 13.06 -14.49 8.73
N LYS A 454 12.20 -15.02 7.85
CA LYS A 454 10.85 -15.46 8.22
C LYS A 454 10.83 -16.80 8.94
N ASN A 455 11.62 -17.76 8.47
CA ASN A 455 11.75 -19.07 9.12
C ASN A 455 12.92 -19.12 10.13
N LYS A 456 13.77 -18.07 10.17
CA LYS A 456 14.95 -17.97 11.03
C LYS A 456 15.99 -19.06 10.74
N GLU A 457 16.08 -19.51 9.49
CA GLU A 457 17.04 -20.51 9.05
C GLU A 457 18.24 -19.84 8.37
N GLY A 458 19.44 -20.12 8.89
CA GLY A 458 20.71 -19.70 8.31
C GLY A 458 21.52 -20.90 7.83
N VAL A 459 22.01 -20.86 6.60
CA VAL A 459 22.95 -21.83 6.04
C VAL A 459 24.29 -21.13 5.82
N ALA A 460 25.25 -21.43 6.69
CA ALA A 460 26.62 -20.96 6.56
C ALA A 460 27.37 -21.84 5.54
N LEU A 461 27.94 -21.21 4.52
CA LEU A 461 28.75 -21.82 3.49
C LEU A 461 30.20 -21.43 3.78
N LYS A 462 30.99 -22.42 4.20
CA LYS A 462 32.38 -22.22 4.61
C LYS A 462 33.33 -22.61 3.50
N ASP A 463 34.27 -21.73 3.24
CA ASP A 463 35.47 -21.95 2.43
C ASP A 463 36.63 -21.12 3.00
N ASP A 464 37.75 -21.07 2.28
CA ASP A 464 38.95 -20.33 2.69
C ASP A 464 38.97 -18.87 2.18
N TYR A 465 37.86 -18.40 1.59
CA TYR A 465 37.79 -17.09 0.94
C TYR A 465 36.93 -16.10 1.71
N TYR A 466 37.17 -14.81 1.47
CA TYR A 466 36.40 -13.71 2.03
C TYR A 466 35.57 -13.05 0.93
N TYR A 467 34.35 -12.65 1.26
CA TYR A 467 33.40 -12.13 0.29
C TYR A 467 33.00 -10.70 0.60
N TYR A 468 32.90 -9.87 -0.44
CA TYR A 468 32.50 -8.48 -0.36
C TYR A 468 31.64 -8.11 -1.57
N ASN A 469 31.00 -6.94 -1.54
CA ASN A 469 30.29 -6.38 -2.69
C ASN A 469 29.26 -7.34 -3.29
N PHE A 470 28.45 -7.96 -2.42
CA PHE A 470 27.35 -8.80 -2.87
C PHE A 470 26.35 -8.01 -3.70
N LYS A 471 25.89 -8.62 -4.79
CA LYS A 471 24.83 -8.10 -5.67
C LYS A 471 23.95 -9.24 -6.12
N SER A 472 22.66 -9.18 -5.77
CA SER A 472 21.66 -10.13 -6.25
C SER A 472 20.98 -9.63 -7.53
N SER A 473 20.71 -10.55 -8.46
CA SER A 473 19.83 -10.30 -9.59
C SER A 473 19.09 -11.57 -9.97
N LYS A 474 17.75 -11.50 -9.90
CA LYS A 474 16.86 -12.68 -10.08
C LYS A 474 17.28 -13.81 -9.15
N ASP A 475 17.62 -14.98 -9.71
CA ASP A 475 18.05 -16.17 -8.95
C ASP A 475 19.58 -16.30 -8.83
N LYS A 476 20.32 -15.27 -9.23
CA LYS A 476 21.79 -15.27 -9.21
C LYS A 476 22.33 -14.33 -8.14
N LEU A 477 23.45 -14.74 -7.57
CA LEU A 477 24.24 -13.94 -6.66
C LEU A 477 25.64 -13.77 -7.23
N TYR A 478 26.14 -12.54 -7.16
CA TYR A 478 27.51 -12.22 -7.50
C TYR A 478 28.18 -11.56 -6.31
N GLY A 479 29.50 -11.67 -6.24
CA GLY A 479 30.28 -11.02 -5.21
C GLY A 479 31.76 -10.97 -5.58
N LYS A 480 32.50 -10.15 -4.85
CA LYS A 480 33.96 -10.09 -4.93
C LYS A 480 34.55 -11.11 -3.97
N ARG A 481 35.46 -11.94 -4.46
CA ARG A 481 36.15 -12.97 -3.67
C ARG A 481 37.59 -12.53 -3.41
N ILE A 482 38.02 -12.65 -2.15
CA ILE A 482 39.33 -12.22 -1.67
C ILE A 482 40.01 -13.36 -0.92
N SER A 483 41.29 -13.58 -1.21
CA SER A 483 42.19 -14.44 -0.45
C SER A 483 42.94 -13.60 0.57
N LYS A 484 43.01 -14.04 1.83
CA LYS A 484 43.82 -13.39 2.88
C LYS A 484 44.79 -14.39 3.50
N TRP A 485 46.01 -13.95 3.78
CA TRP A 485 47.02 -14.77 4.45
C TRP A 485 47.93 -13.89 5.29
N SER A 486 48.52 -14.48 6.33
CA SER A 486 49.48 -13.80 7.21
C SER A 486 50.85 -14.42 7.04
N THR A 487 51.89 -13.60 6.99
CA THR A 487 53.30 -14.02 7.02
C THR A 487 54.01 -13.35 8.20
N SER A 488 55.30 -13.65 8.41
CA SER A 488 56.13 -12.93 9.38
C SER A 488 56.27 -11.44 9.08
N GLU A 489 55.98 -11.01 7.85
CA GLU A 489 56.10 -9.63 7.38
C GLU A 489 54.80 -8.84 7.52
N GLY A 490 53.67 -9.49 7.81
CA GLY A 490 52.38 -8.85 8.01
C GLY A 490 51.20 -9.63 7.45
N ASP A 491 50.04 -8.96 7.39
CA ASP A 491 48.81 -9.49 6.81
C ASP A 491 48.68 -9.02 5.36
N PHE A 492 48.37 -9.97 4.47
CA PHE A 492 48.25 -9.74 3.05
C PHE A 492 46.88 -10.17 2.56
N GLN A 493 46.40 -9.49 1.52
CA GLN A 493 45.17 -9.86 0.85
C GLN A 493 45.29 -9.67 -0.66
N TYR A 494 44.50 -10.43 -1.40
CA TYR A 494 44.43 -10.38 -2.85
C TYR A 494 43.01 -10.65 -3.34
N THR A 495 42.55 -9.84 -4.29
CA THR A 495 41.28 -10.07 -4.99
C THR A 495 41.43 -11.17 -6.03
N GLU A 496 40.79 -12.31 -5.79
CA GLU A 496 40.67 -13.39 -6.78
C GLU A 496 39.84 -12.93 -7.99
N GLY A 497 38.88 -12.02 -7.76
CA GLY A 497 38.07 -11.42 -8.79
C GLY A 497 36.59 -11.38 -8.41
N ILE A 498 35.74 -11.30 -9.42
CA ILE A 498 34.29 -11.37 -9.27
C ILE A 498 33.85 -12.80 -9.53
N VAL A 499 32.99 -13.31 -8.66
CA VAL A 499 32.44 -14.68 -8.74
C VAL A 499 30.92 -14.66 -8.92
N GLU A 500 30.42 -15.60 -9.72
CA GLU A 500 29.03 -16.06 -9.66
C GLU A 500 28.93 -17.12 -8.55
N ILE A 501 27.91 -17.01 -7.71
CA ILE A 501 27.69 -17.86 -6.54
C ILE A 501 26.39 -18.64 -6.71
N ASP A 502 26.48 -19.96 -6.73
CA ASP A 502 25.30 -20.83 -6.69
C ASP A 502 24.70 -20.83 -5.28
N LEU A 503 23.52 -20.24 -5.14
CA LEU A 503 22.81 -20.09 -3.87
C LEU A 503 22.35 -21.41 -3.22
N LYS A 504 22.37 -22.53 -3.93
CA LYS A 504 22.00 -23.85 -3.41
C LYS A 504 23.21 -24.63 -2.93
N THR A 505 24.30 -24.61 -3.70
CA THR A 505 25.50 -25.42 -3.43
C THR A 505 26.59 -24.64 -2.71
N GLY A 506 26.55 -23.30 -2.79
CA GLY A 506 27.64 -22.42 -2.36
C GLY A 506 28.84 -22.44 -3.29
N ALA A 507 28.78 -23.16 -4.41
CA ALA A 507 29.87 -23.20 -5.37
C ALA A 507 30.09 -21.81 -5.98
N THR A 508 31.36 -21.39 -6.03
CA THR A 508 31.75 -20.10 -6.61
C THR A 508 32.53 -20.31 -7.90
N ASN A 509 32.14 -19.60 -8.95
CA ASN A 509 32.82 -19.60 -10.24
C ASN A 509 33.33 -18.21 -10.55
N ILE A 510 34.64 -18.06 -10.77
CA ILE A 510 35.22 -16.77 -11.17
C ILE A 510 34.70 -16.42 -12.57
N ILE A 511 34.11 -15.23 -12.69
CA ILE A 511 33.62 -14.69 -13.96
C ILE A 511 34.52 -13.58 -14.50
N ILE A 512 35.25 -12.90 -13.60
CA ILE A 512 36.29 -11.91 -13.95
C ILE A 512 37.43 -12.11 -12.97
N GLU A 513 38.64 -12.36 -13.47
CA GLU A 513 39.83 -12.58 -12.65
C GLU A 513 40.45 -11.24 -12.21
N GLY A 514 40.77 -11.12 -10.92
CA GLY A 514 41.62 -10.03 -10.43
C GLY A 514 43.09 -10.29 -10.79
N LYS A 515 43.96 -9.28 -10.71
CA LYS A 515 45.41 -9.44 -10.93
C LYS A 515 46.23 -8.88 -9.78
N LYS A 516 47.24 -9.63 -9.34
CA LYS A 516 48.12 -9.20 -8.24
C LYS A 516 48.95 -8.00 -8.67
N SER A 517 49.18 -7.08 -7.73
CA SER A 517 50.26 -6.11 -7.88
C SER A 517 51.59 -6.85 -7.83
N THR A 518 52.48 -6.51 -8.75
CA THR A 518 53.86 -6.99 -8.84
C THR A 518 54.78 -5.80 -9.05
N ASP A 519 56.09 -5.99 -8.99
CA ASP A 519 57.06 -4.92 -9.27
C ASP A 519 56.92 -4.35 -10.69
N GLU A 520 56.30 -5.10 -11.62
CA GLU A 520 56.10 -4.72 -13.03
C GLU A 520 54.67 -4.27 -13.35
N MET A 521 53.67 -4.53 -12.50
CA MET A 521 52.26 -4.25 -12.78
C MET A 521 51.49 -3.84 -11.52
N ILE A 522 50.68 -2.80 -11.63
CA ILE A 522 49.92 -2.19 -10.53
C ILE A 522 48.83 -3.13 -9.96
N GLY A 523 48.43 -4.17 -10.70
CA GLY A 523 47.36 -5.11 -10.33
C GLY A 523 45.97 -4.62 -10.71
N TYR A 524 44.98 -5.52 -10.67
CA TYR A 524 43.60 -5.31 -11.12
C TYR A 524 42.60 -5.80 -10.08
N ASP A 525 41.67 -4.94 -9.69
CA ASP A 525 40.72 -5.12 -8.60
C ASP A 525 39.26 -4.87 -9.05
N PRO A 526 38.70 -5.73 -9.91
CA PRO A 526 37.35 -5.54 -10.44
C PRO A 526 36.32 -5.51 -9.33
N THR A 527 35.39 -4.56 -9.41
CA THR A 527 34.29 -4.41 -8.45
C THR A 527 32.97 -4.33 -9.20
N ILE A 528 31.94 -5.03 -8.72
CA ILE A 528 30.60 -4.93 -9.30
C ILE A 528 30.05 -3.56 -8.94
N TRP A 529 29.76 -2.78 -9.96
CA TRP A 529 29.09 -1.51 -9.78
C TRP A 529 27.57 -1.72 -9.61
N ASP A 530 26.93 -2.23 -10.66
CA ASP A 530 25.52 -2.60 -10.62
C ASP A 530 25.14 -3.63 -11.70
N ILE A 531 23.92 -4.14 -11.64
CA ILE A 531 23.39 -5.13 -12.59
C ILE A 531 22.19 -4.52 -13.31
N SER A 532 22.08 -4.74 -14.62
CA SER A 532 20.90 -4.32 -15.38
C SER A 532 19.59 -4.90 -14.81
N ASN A 533 18.47 -4.20 -14.99
CA ASN A 533 17.17 -4.61 -14.45
C ASN A 533 16.73 -6.02 -14.89
N ASP A 534 17.11 -6.43 -16.10
CA ASP A 534 16.84 -7.76 -16.64
C ASP A 534 17.89 -8.82 -16.25
N GLY A 535 18.94 -8.44 -15.51
CA GLY A 535 20.02 -9.33 -15.07
C GLY A 535 20.94 -9.82 -16.18
N ARG A 536 20.89 -9.21 -17.37
CA ARG A 536 21.72 -9.61 -18.52
C ARG A 536 23.15 -9.09 -18.44
N ASP A 537 23.33 -7.86 -18.01
CA ASP A 537 24.61 -7.15 -18.04
C ASP A 537 25.03 -6.77 -16.62
N ILE A 538 26.24 -7.17 -16.22
CA ILE A 538 26.88 -6.75 -14.96
C ILE A 538 27.88 -5.66 -15.31
N TYR A 539 27.69 -4.47 -14.76
CA TYR A 539 28.61 -3.36 -14.96
C TYR A 539 29.72 -3.41 -13.93
N ILE A 540 30.94 -3.30 -14.43
CA ILE A 540 32.17 -3.50 -13.69
C ILE A 540 32.88 -2.18 -13.60
N MET A 541 33.34 -1.88 -12.39
CA MET A 541 34.27 -0.80 -12.15
C MET A 541 35.68 -1.36 -12.33
N GLU A 542 36.34 -0.93 -13.39
CA GLU A 542 37.71 -1.35 -13.71
C GLU A 542 38.65 -0.54 -12.83
N ARG A 543 39.28 -1.19 -11.85
CA ARG A 543 40.08 -0.51 -10.82
C ARG A 543 41.44 -1.16 -10.71
N PHE A 544 42.44 -0.32 -10.44
CA PHE A 544 43.76 -0.78 -10.01
C PHE A 544 43.67 -1.44 -8.63
N ALA A 545 44.55 -2.41 -8.36
CA ALA A 545 44.68 -2.95 -7.00
C ALA A 545 45.23 -1.91 -6.00
N SER A 546 45.86 -0.84 -6.49
CA SER A 546 46.24 0.33 -5.67
C SER A 546 45.02 1.19 -5.34
N GLY A 547 44.67 1.30 -4.05
CA GLY A 547 43.54 2.10 -3.59
C GLY A 547 43.66 3.61 -3.90
N SER A 548 44.89 4.15 -3.92
CA SER A 548 45.12 5.57 -4.25
C SER A 548 44.87 5.83 -5.74
N LEU A 549 45.43 5.01 -6.62
CA LEU A 549 45.22 5.16 -8.06
C LEU A 549 43.76 4.92 -8.43
N SER A 550 43.13 3.92 -7.83
CA SER A 550 41.69 3.64 -7.95
C SER A 550 40.78 4.67 -7.30
N ALA A 551 41.31 5.74 -6.73
CA ALA A 551 40.52 6.90 -6.33
C ALA A 551 40.62 8.03 -7.38
N ASP A 552 41.72 8.09 -8.13
CA ASP A 552 42.01 9.11 -9.14
C ASP A 552 41.59 8.68 -10.55
N ILE A 553 41.75 7.40 -10.88
CA ILE A 553 41.56 6.87 -12.23
C ILE A 553 40.82 5.55 -12.10
N GLY A 554 39.71 5.45 -12.82
CA GLY A 554 38.93 4.24 -12.95
C GLY A 554 38.42 4.06 -14.37
N GLY A 555 37.98 2.86 -14.65
CA GLY A 555 37.36 2.48 -15.90
C GLY A 555 35.99 1.85 -15.70
N ILE A 556 35.34 1.56 -16.81
CA ILE A 556 34.06 0.88 -16.87
C ILE A 556 34.15 -0.28 -17.85
N GLY A 557 33.59 -1.42 -17.45
CA GLY A 557 33.35 -2.54 -18.34
C GLY A 557 32.00 -3.16 -18.10
N VAL A 558 31.68 -4.15 -18.93
CA VAL A 558 30.44 -4.91 -18.85
C VAL A 558 30.74 -6.40 -18.99
N TYR A 559 30.07 -7.20 -18.18
CA TYR A 559 30.03 -8.65 -18.32
C TYR A 559 28.65 -9.08 -18.81
N ASP A 560 28.58 -9.68 -20.00
CA ASP A 560 27.34 -10.25 -20.52
C ASP A 560 27.15 -11.65 -19.91
N VAL A 561 26.13 -11.78 -19.08
CA VAL A 561 25.84 -13.01 -18.32
C VAL A 561 25.48 -14.18 -19.23
N LYS A 562 24.90 -13.91 -20.41
CA LYS A 562 24.48 -14.93 -21.36
C LYS A 562 25.68 -15.44 -22.17
N GLU A 563 26.47 -14.53 -22.71
CA GLU A 563 27.64 -14.86 -23.54
C GLU A 563 28.88 -15.21 -22.69
N LYS A 564 28.83 -14.96 -21.37
CA LYS A 564 29.90 -15.19 -20.40
C LYS A 564 31.21 -14.49 -20.78
N ASN A 565 31.11 -13.27 -21.31
CA ASN A 565 32.26 -12.50 -21.75
C ASN A 565 32.30 -11.13 -21.06
N HIS A 566 33.51 -10.71 -20.69
CA HIS A 566 33.81 -9.39 -20.16
C HIS A 566 34.34 -8.49 -21.27
N THR A 567 33.92 -7.23 -21.28
CA THR A 567 34.44 -6.19 -22.17
C THR A 567 34.79 -4.96 -21.34
N ASP A 568 36.06 -4.58 -21.36
CA ASP A 568 36.58 -3.33 -20.79
C ASP A 568 36.46 -2.22 -21.86
N PHE A 569 35.82 -1.10 -21.51
CA PHE A 569 35.63 0.03 -22.42
C PHE A 569 36.73 1.09 -22.32
N SER A 570 37.55 1.02 -21.29
CA SER A 570 38.34 2.14 -20.79
C SER A 570 39.84 1.93 -20.89
N ASP A 571 40.29 0.69 -21.13
CA ASP A 571 41.69 0.28 -21.32
C ASP A 571 42.68 1.04 -20.40
N ILE A 572 42.31 1.17 -19.12
CA ILE A 572 43.07 1.93 -18.12
C ILE A 572 44.47 1.33 -17.85
N TYR A 573 44.80 0.21 -18.49
CA TYR A 573 46.06 -0.53 -18.38
C TYR A 573 46.97 -0.39 -19.62
N GLY A 574 46.56 0.35 -20.65
CA GLY A 574 47.45 0.93 -21.66
C GLY A 574 47.47 0.27 -23.05
N SER A 575 46.72 0.84 -23.99
CA SER A 575 47.05 0.80 -25.44
C SER A 575 47.56 2.13 -26.00
N GLY A 576 47.61 3.20 -25.21
CA GLY A 576 48.17 4.49 -25.61
C GLY A 576 47.36 5.23 -26.67
N LYS A 577 46.04 5.06 -26.68
CA LYS A 577 45.14 5.83 -27.56
C LYS A 577 44.69 7.11 -26.84
N GLU A 578 44.68 8.23 -27.55
CA GLU A 578 44.32 9.56 -27.02
C GLU A 578 42.84 9.71 -26.58
N GLU A 579 42.02 8.65 -26.60
CA GLU A 579 40.56 8.69 -26.33
C GLU A 579 40.10 7.70 -25.24
N ASP A 580 40.93 7.37 -24.25
CA ASP A 580 40.55 6.42 -23.20
C ASP A 580 39.41 6.97 -22.30
N LEU A 581 38.36 6.17 -22.11
CA LEU A 581 37.19 6.51 -21.27
C LEU A 581 37.55 6.36 -19.79
N ILE A 582 38.16 7.39 -19.21
CA ILE A 582 38.41 7.45 -17.77
C ILE A 582 37.15 7.93 -17.06
N VAL A 583 36.70 7.17 -16.06
CA VAL A 583 35.55 7.50 -15.22
C VAL A 583 35.95 7.53 -13.77
N LEU A 584 35.20 8.29 -12.98
CA LEU A 584 35.37 8.24 -11.54
C LEU A 584 34.83 6.93 -10.95
N PRO A 585 35.66 6.15 -10.24
CA PRO A 585 35.29 4.83 -9.73
C PRO A 585 34.45 4.93 -8.45
N ARG A 586 33.24 5.49 -8.56
CA ARG A 586 32.31 5.68 -7.45
C ARG A 586 30.90 5.25 -7.84
N LYS A 587 30.15 4.72 -6.86
CA LYS A 587 28.81 4.18 -7.10
C LYS A 587 27.85 5.21 -7.68
N ASN A 588 27.92 6.46 -7.21
CA ASN A 588 27.01 7.52 -7.61
C ASN A 588 27.44 8.23 -8.92
N ASN A 589 28.38 7.69 -9.70
CA ASN A 589 28.91 8.35 -10.90
C ASN A 589 28.51 7.67 -12.20
N ILE A 590 27.52 6.79 -12.14
CA ILE A 590 27.03 6.04 -13.29
C ILE A 590 25.55 5.72 -13.05
N ALA A 591 24.78 5.61 -14.12
CA ALA A 591 23.37 5.24 -14.10
C ALA A 591 23.05 4.35 -15.28
N ILE A 592 22.32 3.26 -15.05
CA ILE A 592 21.81 2.36 -16.10
C ILE A 592 20.43 2.86 -16.50
N ASN A 593 20.15 2.97 -17.80
CA ASN A 593 18.81 3.30 -18.23
C ASN A 593 17.85 2.13 -17.95
N PRO A 594 16.75 2.35 -17.21
CA PRO A 594 15.87 1.27 -16.75
C PRO A 594 15.10 0.57 -17.87
N THR A 595 14.99 1.17 -19.05
CA THR A 595 14.25 0.63 -20.20
C THR A 595 15.15 0.25 -21.38
N ASN A 596 16.45 0.59 -21.33
CA ASN A 596 17.41 0.27 -22.38
C ASN A 596 18.81 0.03 -21.78
N ASN A 597 19.16 -1.23 -21.53
CA ASN A 597 20.48 -1.57 -20.98
C ASN A 597 21.66 -1.10 -21.85
N ASN A 598 21.47 -0.88 -23.14
CA ASN A 598 22.56 -0.42 -23.99
C ASN A 598 22.91 1.05 -23.74
N LEU A 599 22.09 1.79 -22.98
CA LEU A 599 22.30 3.19 -22.71
C LEU A 599 22.67 3.40 -21.23
N VAL A 600 23.88 3.90 -21.01
CA VAL A 600 24.44 4.12 -19.68
C VAL A 600 24.92 5.56 -19.58
N SER A 601 24.65 6.24 -18.47
CA SER A 601 25.28 7.53 -18.20
C SER A 601 26.44 7.37 -17.25
N VAL A 602 27.54 8.08 -17.48
CA VAL A 602 28.71 8.09 -16.60
C VAL A 602 29.23 9.51 -16.40
N ILE A 603 29.91 9.73 -15.27
CA ILE A 603 30.75 10.92 -15.06
C ILE A 603 32.14 10.59 -15.58
N LYS A 604 32.44 11.08 -16.78
CA LYS A 604 33.77 11.02 -17.40
C LYS A 604 34.67 12.05 -16.71
N GLY A 605 35.90 11.64 -16.41
CA GLY A 605 36.85 12.49 -15.73
C GLY A 605 37.82 11.72 -14.84
N SER A 606 38.95 12.35 -14.54
CA SER A 606 39.98 11.83 -13.64
C SER A 606 40.15 12.71 -12.40
N GLY A 607 40.94 12.25 -11.43
CA GLY A 607 41.24 12.94 -10.17
C GLY A 607 40.12 12.80 -9.13
N ARG A 608 40.50 12.68 -7.86
CA ARG A 608 39.56 12.52 -6.74
C ARG A 608 38.60 13.70 -6.57
N GLU A 609 38.98 14.87 -7.06
CA GLU A 609 38.32 16.12 -6.74
C GLU A 609 37.28 16.52 -7.78
N MET A 610 36.15 16.99 -7.28
CA MET A 610 34.96 17.26 -8.08
C MET A 610 34.93 18.68 -8.70
N VAL A 611 36.03 19.43 -8.60
CA VAL A 611 36.09 20.87 -8.96
C VAL A 611 36.33 21.15 -10.44
N LEU A 612 36.94 20.20 -11.17
CA LEU A 612 37.19 20.27 -12.61
C LEU A 612 37.08 18.90 -13.29
N ASP A 613 37.03 18.91 -14.63
CA ASP A 613 37.13 17.71 -15.49
C ASP A 613 36.10 16.61 -15.11
N LYS A 614 34.85 16.99 -14.82
CA LYS A 614 33.75 16.04 -14.56
C LYS A 614 32.61 16.28 -15.53
N GLU A 615 32.57 15.50 -16.60
CA GLU A 615 31.54 15.61 -17.65
C GLU A 615 30.54 14.47 -17.52
N VAL A 616 29.25 14.79 -17.41
CA VAL A 616 28.21 13.76 -17.57
C VAL A 616 28.04 13.46 -19.06
N ILE A 617 28.20 12.18 -19.41
CA ILE A 617 28.05 11.70 -20.78
C ILE A 617 27.09 10.52 -20.83
N LEU A 618 26.59 10.23 -22.03
CA LEU A 618 25.86 9.00 -22.34
C LEU A 618 26.74 8.08 -23.20
N LEU A 619 26.77 6.80 -22.84
CA LEU A 619 27.39 5.71 -23.56
C LEU A 619 26.28 4.89 -24.23
N ASP A 620 26.24 4.91 -25.56
CA ASP A 620 25.37 4.04 -26.37
C ASP A 620 26.18 2.81 -26.81
N ILE A 621 25.94 1.69 -26.12
CA ILE A 621 26.67 0.44 -26.24
C ILE A 621 26.02 -0.42 -27.33
N ASN A 622 26.76 -0.66 -28.41
CA ASN A 622 26.34 -1.50 -29.53
C ASN A 622 26.32 -2.99 -29.15
N LYS A 623 25.70 -3.82 -29.99
CA LYS A 623 25.64 -5.28 -29.77
C LYS A 623 27.01 -5.96 -29.75
N ASP A 624 27.98 -5.43 -30.47
CA ASP A 624 29.37 -5.90 -30.49
C ASP A 624 30.20 -5.35 -29.30
N LYS A 625 29.53 -4.68 -28.36
CA LYS A 625 30.12 -4.03 -27.17
C LYS A 625 31.13 -2.92 -27.51
N THR A 626 31.11 -2.40 -28.73
CA THR A 626 31.65 -1.05 -29.00
C THR A 626 30.67 -0.01 -28.46
N TYR A 627 31.12 1.23 -28.22
CA TYR A 627 30.24 2.29 -27.73
C TYR A 627 30.41 3.59 -28.51
N LYS A 628 29.38 4.43 -28.46
CA LYS A 628 29.42 5.83 -28.89
C LYS A 628 29.19 6.73 -27.69
N THR A 629 29.94 7.82 -27.60
CA THR A 629 29.74 8.85 -26.59
C THR A 629 28.82 9.94 -27.12
N ILE A 630 27.86 10.36 -26.29
CA ILE A 630 26.99 11.50 -26.55
C ILE A 630 27.25 12.52 -25.45
N ASN A 631 27.84 13.65 -25.84
CA ASN A 631 28.12 14.78 -24.97
C ASN A 631 27.04 15.85 -25.16
N PHE A 632 26.46 16.31 -24.06
CA PHE A 632 25.37 17.30 -24.06
C PHE A 632 25.52 18.35 -22.96
N MET A 633 26.45 18.15 -22.02
CA MET A 633 26.69 19.09 -20.92
C MET A 633 27.48 20.31 -21.40
N ASP A 634 27.18 21.48 -20.85
CA ASP A 634 27.98 22.69 -21.08
C ASP A 634 29.40 22.53 -20.52
N LYS A 635 30.41 22.94 -21.30
CA LYS A 635 31.84 22.78 -20.96
C LYS A 635 32.31 23.52 -19.70
N ASN A 636 31.55 24.51 -19.24
CA ASN A 636 31.89 25.30 -18.05
C ASN A 636 31.31 24.70 -16.77
N LEU A 637 30.70 23.51 -16.84
CA LEU A 637 30.13 22.83 -15.70
C LEU A 637 30.97 21.62 -15.30
N VAL A 638 30.83 21.24 -14.04
CA VAL A 638 31.23 19.94 -13.50
C VAL A 638 30.00 19.24 -12.96
N ALA A 639 29.83 17.97 -13.34
CA ALA A 639 28.65 17.18 -12.99
C ALA A 639 28.95 16.05 -12.01
N MET A 640 27.91 15.62 -11.32
CA MET A 640 27.89 14.45 -10.45
C MET A 640 26.50 13.82 -10.41
N THR A 641 26.42 12.59 -9.90
CA THR A 641 25.15 11.94 -9.56
C THR A 641 24.15 11.82 -10.72
N PRO A 642 24.52 11.18 -11.85
CA PRO A 642 23.58 10.92 -12.93
C PRO A 642 22.50 9.92 -12.47
N SER A 643 21.27 10.08 -12.96
CA SER A 643 20.17 9.14 -12.74
C SER A 643 19.13 9.26 -13.84
N PHE A 644 18.65 8.14 -14.38
CA PHE A 644 17.55 8.18 -15.34
C PHE A 644 16.19 8.35 -14.67
N THR A 645 15.23 8.92 -15.41
CA THR A 645 13.82 8.83 -15.04
C THR A 645 13.32 7.39 -15.16
N LYS A 646 12.28 7.02 -14.41
CA LYS A 646 11.73 5.65 -14.43
C LYS A 646 11.32 5.15 -15.82
N ASP A 647 10.87 6.04 -16.69
CA ASP A 647 10.52 5.70 -18.09
C ASP A 647 11.73 5.62 -19.02
N GLY A 648 12.93 5.91 -18.52
CA GLY A 648 14.18 5.90 -19.27
C GLY A 648 14.30 7.01 -20.31
N LYS A 649 13.38 8.00 -20.32
CA LYS A 649 13.32 9.03 -21.36
C LYS A 649 14.12 10.28 -21.06
N LYS A 650 14.52 10.48 -19.81
CA LYS A 650 15.31 11.63 -19.40
C LYS A 650 16.42 11.23 -18.46
N LEU A 651 17.50 12.00 -18.48
CA LEU A 651 18.62 11.88 -17.57
C LEU A 651 18.64 13.09 -16.64
N LEU A 652 18.71 12.85 -15.35
CA LEU A 652 18.89 13.86 -14.31
C LEU A 652 20.35 13.82 -13.84
N TYR A 653 20.92 14.97 -13.51
CA TYR A 653 22.26 15.07 -12.92
C TYR A 653 22.39 16.36 -12.11
N SER A 654 23.30 16.37 -11.14
CA SER A 654 23.70 17.60 -10.44
C SER A 654 24.89 18.22 -11.15
N ALA A 655 24.93 19.54 -11.28
CA ALA A 655 26.09 20.24 -11.80
C ALA A 655 26.25 21.65 -11.22
N THR A 656 27.48 22.14 -11.27
CA THR A 656 27.86 23.51 -10.89
C THR A 656 28.98 24.02 -11.79
N SER A 657 29.36 25.29 -11.66
CA SER A 657 30.45 25.89 -12.45
C SER A 657 31.79 25.22 -12.14
N SER A 658 32.58 24.95 -13.17
CA SER A 658 33.95 24.46 -13.01
C SER A 658 34.85 25.53 -12.39
N ILE A 659 35.80 25.11 -11.55
CA ILE A 659 36.84 25.97 -11.00
C ILE A 659 38.17 25.45 -11.52
N ASP A 660 38.88 26.28 -12.27
CA ASP A 660 40.22 25.94 -12.79
C ASP A 660 41.28 26.16 -11.71
N PRO A 661 41.86 25.10 -11.13
CA PRO A 661 42.85 25.22 -10.06
C PRO A 661 44.17 25.80 -10.55
N SER A 662 44.44 25.85 -11.87
CA SER A 662 45.69 26.41 -12.39
C SER A 662 45.83 27.92 -12.19
N ASN A 663 44.71 28.61 -11.93
CA ASN A 663 44.66 30.05 -11.67
C ASN A 663 44.58 30.40 -10.16
N ILE A 664 44.74 29.42 -9.27
CA ILE A 664 44.48 29.58 -7.83
C ILE A 664 45.75 29.23 -7.02
N GLU A 665 46.25 30.19 -6.23
CA GLU A 665 47.43 30.00 -5.36
C GLU A 665 47.15 29.11 -4.13
N ASP A 666 45.88 28.98 -3.71
CA ASP A 666 45.44 28.16 -2.58
C ASP A 666 44.37 27.13 -3.00
N TYR A 667 44.80 25.87 -3.09
CA TYR A 667 43.96 24.76 -3.50
C TYR A 667 42.76 24.49 -2.56
N ASN A 668 42.95 24.65 -1.25
CA ASN A 668 41.87 24.41 -0.29
C ASN A 668 40.75 25.44 -0.49
N LYS A 669 41.13 26.68 -0.79
CA LYS A 669 40.19 27.74 -1.14
C LYS A 669 39.40 27.41 -2.41
N ALA A 670 40.04 26.86 -3.45
CA ALA A 670 39.33 26.42 -4.65
C ALA A 670 38.26 25.37 -4.35
N PHE A 671 38.57 24.41 -3.47
CA PHE A 671 37.63 23.39 -3.03
C PHE A 671 36.49 23.98 -2.18
N GLU A 672 36.79 24.88 -1.25
CA GLU A 672 35.77 25.58 -0.45
C GLU A 672 34.86 26.44 -1.34
N ASP A 673 35.41 27.18 -2.30
CA ASP A 673 34.66 27.98 -3.27
C ASP A 673 33.74 27.08 -4.10
N TRP A 674 34.23 25.91 -4.54
CA TRP A 674 33.43 24.92 -5.25
C TRP A 674 32.34 24.29 -4.39
N TYR A 675 32.63 23.99 -3.12
CA TYR A 675 31.67 23.37 -2.22
C TYR A 675 30.54 24.33 -1.83
N ASN A 676 30.87 25.62 -1.68
CA ASN A 676 29.94 26.66 -1.25
C ASN A 676 29.12 27.28 -2.39
N GLN A 677 29.48 27.06 -3.66
CA GLN A 677 28.67 27.52 -4.78
C GLN A 677 27.39 26.67 -4.95
N PRO A 678 26.33 27.24 -5.54
CA PRO A 678 25.11 26.49 -5.77
C PRO A 678 25.35 25.36 -6.75
N HIS A 679 24.91 24.15 -6.41
CA HIS A 679 24.80 23.08 -7.39
C HIS A 679 23.33 22.82 -7.64
N ASN A 680 23.00 22.65 -8.92
CA ASN A 680 21.64 22.57 -9.36
C ASN A 680 21.41 21.27 -10.12
N ILE A 681 20.16 20.82 -10.12
CA ILE A 681 19.76 19.66 -10.88
C ILE A 681 19.44 20.09 -12.30
N TYR A 682 19.94 19.34 -13.26
CA TYR A 682 19.67 19.47 -14.68
C TYR A 682 18.95 18.22 -15.19
N GLU A 683 18.12 18.41 -16.20
CA GLU A 683 17.37 17.37 -16.90
C GLU A 683 17.74 17.43 -18.38
N TYR A 684 18.21 16.31 -18.92
CA TYR A 684 18.44 16.11 -20.35
C TYR A 684 17.36 15.18 -20.92
N ASP A 685 16.58 15.65 -21.90
CA ASP A 685 15.56 14.84 -22.58
C ASP A 685 16.18 14.09 -23.77
N LEU A 686 16.12 12.76 -23.74
CA LEU A 686 16.74 11.91 -24.75
C LEU A 686 16.05 12.01 -26.12
N ASN A 687 14.81 12.48 -26.19
CA ASN A 687 14.07 12.58 -27.45
C ASN A 687 14.31 13.92 -28.15
N THR A 688 14.38 15.01 -27.39
CA THR A 688 14.57 16.37 -27.94
C THR A 688 16.03 16.81 -27.94
N ALA A 689 16.90 16.11 -27.19
CA ALA A 689 18.28 16.49 -26.92
C ALA A 689 18.42 17.88 -26.25
N GLU A 690 17.40 18.31 -25.51
CA GLU A 690 17.41 19.58 -24.79
C GLU A 690 17.83 19.38 -23.32
N VAL A 691 18.66 20.30 -22.83
CA VAL A 691 19.04 20.40 -21.41
C VAL A 691 18.21 21.49 -20.76
N LYS A 692 17.66 21.20 -19.58
CA LYS A 692 16.89 22.14 -18.78
C LYS A 692 17.37 22.12 -17.33
N LYS A 693 17.58 23.31 -16.76
CA LYS A 693 17.81 23.48 -15.32
C LYS A 693 16.50 23.27 -14.54
N VAL A 694 16.52 22.38 -13.53
CA VAL A 694 15.36 21.96 -12.74
C VAL A 694 15.26 22.71 -11.42
N THR A 695 16.38 22.85 -10.71
CA THR A 695 16.48 23.68 -9.49
C THR A 695 17.27 24.93 -9.79
N ASP A 696 16.91 26.04 -9.14
CA ASP A 696 17.54 27.36 -9.41
C ASP A 696 17.73 28.13 -8.10
N GLY A 697 18.26 27.43 -7.10
CA GLY A 697 18.47 27.94 -5.74
C GLY A 697 19.92 28.30 -5.44
N ASP A 698 20.16 28.76 -4.21
CA ASP A 698 21.46 29.08 -3.62
C ASP A 698 22.04 27.90 -2.81
N SER A 699 21.59 26.67 -3.10
CA SER A 699 21.87 25.49 -2.28
C SER A 699 22.70 24.45 -3.03
N PHE A 700 23.19 23.44 -2.32
CA PHE A 700 23.92 22.34 -2.92
C PHE A 700 22.98 21.14 -3.16
N ASP A 701 22.41 21.05 -4.37
CA ASP A 701 21.46 20.00 -4.76
C ASP A 701 22.13 18.79 -5.42
N PHE A 702 21.93 17.65 -4.79
CA PHE A 702 22.47 16.31 -4.94
C PHE A 702 21.61 15.13 -5.38
N MET A 703 22.17 14.10 -6.03
CA MET A 703 21.54 12.76 -6.11
C MET A 703 20.07 12.81 -6.57
N PRO A 704 19.78 13.44 -7.73
CA PRO A 704 18.42 13.49 -8.24
C PRO A 704 17.95 12.08 -8.60
N THR A 705 16.72 11.75 -8.23
CA THR A 705 16.07 10.51 -8.65
C THR A 705 14.60 10.74 -8.97
N SER A 706 14.08 10.02 -9.97
CA SER A 706 12.68 10.13 -10.38
C SER A 706 11.80 9.16 -9.62
N ILE A 707 10.80 9.69 -8.93
CA ILE A 707 9.74 8.89 -8.29
C ILE A 707 8.61 8.58 -9.27
N SER A 708 8.25 9.58 -10.07
CA SER A 708 7.21 9.51 -11.11
C SER A 708 7.57 10.48 -12.24
N LYS A 709 6.79 10.45 -13.33
CA LYS A 709 7.00 11.29 -14.52
C LYS A 709 7.27 12.78 -14.23
N ASN A 710 6.68 13.33 -13.16
CA ASN A 710 6.81 14.75 -12.80
C ASN A 710 7.36 14.98 -11.38
N THR A 711 7.82 13.93 -10.71
CA THR A 711 8.26 14.00 -9.32
C THR A 711 9.71 13.54 -9.22
N ILE A 712 10.55 14.46 -8.75
CA ILE A 712 11.97 14.24 -8.51
C ILE A 712 12.20 14.33 -7.01
N LEU A 713 13.06 13.48 -6.49
CA LEU A 713 13.57 13.50 -5.14
C LEU A 713 15.07 13.80 -5.23
N PHE A 714 15.59 14.62 -4.33
CA PHE A 714 17.02 14.96 -4.29
C PHE A 714 17.43 15.36 -2.88
N ILE A 715 18.73 15.37 -2.62
CA ILE A 715 19.29 15.84 -1.37
C ILE A 715 19.72 17.29 -1.54
N ARG A 716 19.41 18.14 -0.58
CA ARG A 716 19.86 19.52 -0.50
C ARG A 716 20.75 19.69 0.72
N TYR A 717 21.95 20.19 0.52
CA TYR A 717 22.78 20.70 1.60
C TYR A 717 22.65 22.22 1.69
N LYS A 718 22.21 22.70 2.85
CA LYS A 718 22.07 24.12 3.19
C LYS A 718 22.17 24.30 4.70
N ASP A 719 22.81 25.37 5.15
CA ASP A 719 22.94 25.72 6.58
C ASP A 719 23.50 24.56 7.43
N GLU A 720 24.57 23.91 6.95
CA GLU A 720 25.25 22.76 7.59
C GLU A 720 24.37 21.51 7.77
N GLN A 721 23.26 21.40 7.04
CA GLN A 721 22.32 20.29 7.15
C GLN A 721 21.98 19.69 5.79
N TYR A 722 21.90 18.36 5.74
CA TYR A 722 21.33 17.65 4.60
C TYR A 722 19.84 17.41 4.81
N SER A 723 19.07 17.78 3.80
CA SER A 723 17.63 17.59 3.74
C SER A 723 17.25 16.82 2.49
N LEU A 724 16.27 15.93 2.61
CA LEU A 724 15.68 15.23 1.49
C LEU A 724 14.48 16.02 0.98
N ILE A 725 14.52 16.43 -0.28
CA ILE A 725 13.54 17.32 -0.89
C ILE A 725 12.80 16.60 -2.02
N LYS A 726 11.47 16.67 -1.98
CA LYS A 726 10.59 16.20 -3.05
C LYS A 726 10.12 17.39 -3.87
N SER A 727 10.44 17.40 -5.16
CA SER A 727 9.92 18.40 -6.11
C SER A 727 8.88 17.79 -7.04
N ASN A 728 7.71 18.41 -7.12
CA ASN A 728 6.65 18.04 -8.07
C ASN A 728 6.29 19.26 -8.91
N LYS A 729 6.62 19.23 -10.20
CA LYS A 729 6.45 20.37 -11.13
C LYS A 729 7.01 21.69 -10.58
N GLY A 730 8.18 21.64 -9.94
CA GLY A 730 8.87 22.81 -9.38
C GLY A 730 8.37 23.24 -7.99
N LYS A 731 7.34 22.60 -7.42
CA LYS A 731 6.97 22.81 -6.03
C LYS A 731 7.74 21.83 -5.15
N GLU A 732 8.58 22.36 -4.28
CA GLU A 732 9.39 21.60 -3.34
C GLU A 732 8.68 21.39 -1.99
N GLU A 733 8.80 20.19 -1.43
CA GLU A 733 8.33 19.81 -0.10
C GLU A 733 9.47 19.07 0.63
N LEU A 734 9.71 19.43 1.90
CA LEU A 734 10.67 18.75 2.77
C LEU A 734 10.14 17.36 3.13
N VAL A 735 10.94 16.32 2.89
CA VAL A 735 10.63 14.93 3.26
C VAL A 735 11.29 14.57 4.59
N ALA A 736 12.56 14.92 4.72
CA ALA A 736 13.38 14.66 5.89
C ALA A 736 14.47 15.71 6.03
N ASP A 737 14.89 16.00 7.25
CA ASP A 737 15.99 16.90 7.58
C ASP A 737 17.04 16.21 8.45
N ASN A 738 18.20 16.86 8.65
CA ASN A 738 19.28 16.40 9.53
C ASN A 738 19.81 15.00 9.18
N ILE A 739 19.87 14.68 7.88
CA ILE A 739 20.45 13.42 7.41
C ILE A 739 21.98 13.52 7.49
N ILE A 740 22.63 12.42 7.84
CA ILE A 740 24.10 12.34 7.93
C ILE A 740 24.64 11.51 6.77
N PHE A 741 25.80 11.89 6.26
CA PHE A 741 26.61 11.08 5.35
C PHE A 741 28.02 10.94 5.94
N GLU A 742 28.44 9.72 6.29
CA GLU A 742 29.72 9.46 6.97
C GLU A 742 30.96 9.62 6.05
N ASN A 743 30.81 9.44 4.73
CA ASN A 743 31.92 9.41 3.78
C ASN A 743 31.87 10.59 2.81
N GLN A 744 32.37 11.74 3.27
CA GLN A 744 32.55 12.93 2.45
C GLN A 744 34.04 13.15 2.18
N PHE A 745 34.47 12.89 0.96
CA PHE A 745 35.86 13.07 0.57
C PHE A 745 35.91 13.82 -0.77
N TYR A 746 36.63 14.94 -0.80
CA TYR A 746 36.91 15.70 -2.03
C TYR A 746 35.66 16.08 -2.85
N GLY A 747 34.54 16.34 -2.16
CA GLY A 747 33.27 16.74 -2.78
C GLY A 747 32.39 15.57 -3.23
N TYR A 748 32.86 14.34 -3.05
CA TYR A 748 32.04 13.15 -3.25
C TYR A 748 31.26 12.80 -1.98
N ILE A 749 29.96 12.54 -2.14
CA ILE A 749 29.05 12.13 -1.07
C ILE A 749 28.53 10.73 -1.39
N ASP A 750 28.93 9.75 -0.57
CA ASP A 750 28.40 8.38 -0.67
C ASP A 750 27.05 8.28 0.05
N THR A 751 25.97 8.28 -0.73
CA THR A 751 24.61 8.17 -0.20
C THR A 751 24.27 6.75 0.23
N ALA A 752 24.89 5.73 -0.37
CA ALA A 752 24.52 4.33 -0.14
C ALA A 752 24.91 3.82 1.26
N THR A 753 25.87 4.47 1.92
CA THR A 753 26.22 4.15 3.30
C THR A 753 25.20 4.65 4.31
N SER A 754 24.35 5.61 3.92
CA SER A 754 23.51 6.34 4.86
C SER A 754 22.03 6.33 4.50
N MET A 755 21.67 5.93 3.28
CA MET A 755 20.30 5.92 2.81
C MET A 755 20.07 4.84 1.75
N ASP A 756 18.83 4.34 1.69
CA ASP A 756 18.32 3.55 0.58
C ASP A 756 16.86 3.92 0.26
N ILE A 757 16.47 3.69 -0.99
CA ILE A 757 15.17 4.11 -1.55
C ILE A 757 14.56 2.95 -2.34
N LEU A 758 13.41 2.47 -1.86
CA LEU A 758 12.60 1.50 -2.58
C LEU A 758 11.44 2.20 -3.29
N TYR A 759 11.49 2.22 -4.61
CA TYR A 759 10.58 3.03 -5.43
C TYR A 759 9.15 2.50 -5.57
N ASN A 760 8.91 1.20 -5.36
CA ASN A 760 7.59 0.56 -5.53
C ASN A 760 7.54 -0.81 -4.81
N GLY A 761 7.47 -0.81 -3.47
CA GLY A 761 7.52 -2.05 -2.69
C GLY A 761 6.42 -3.09 -2.98
N LYS A 762 5.23 -2.71 -3.50
CA LYS A 762 4.13 -3.67 -3.74
C LYS A 762 3.61 -3.75 -5.17
N GLU A 763 4.28 -3.11 -6.12
CA GLU A 763 3.95 -3.21 -7.55
C GLU A 763 4.39 -4.58 -8.13
N PHE A 764 5.46 -5.16 -7.58
CA PHE A 764 5.89 -6.55 -7.84
C PHE A 764 4.76 -7.58 -7.58
N LYS A 765 3.86 -7.28 -6.63
CA LYS A 765 2.72 -8.16 -6.28
C LYS A 765 1.53 -8.03 -7.24
N LEU A 766 1.42 -6.96 -8.02
CA LEU A 766 0.28 -6.71 -8.93
C LEU A 766 0.55 -7.19 -10.35
N ILE A 767 1.80 -7.07 -10.82
CA ILE A 767 2.22 -7.62 -12.12
C ILE A 767 2.19 -9.15 -12.06
N GLU A 768 2.70 -9.76 -10.98
CA GLU A 768 2.54 -11.21 -10.77
C GLU A 768 1.08 -11.65 -10.65
N ASN A 769 0.17 -10.83 -10.06
CA ASN A 769 -1.20 -11.29 -9.79
C ASN A 769 -2.12 -11.31 -11.01
N LYS A 770 -1.90 -10.46 -12.03
CA LYS A 770 -2.77 -10.45 -13.23
C LYS A 770 -2.45 -11.64 -14.14
N ASP A 771 -1.16 -11.91 -14.34
CA ASP A 771 -0.68 -13.07 -15.10
C ASP A 771 -0.91 -14.36 -14.31
N ALA A 772 -0.75 -14.35 -12.96
CA ALA A 772 -1.09 -15.51 -12.13
C ALA A 772 -2.60 -15.81 -12.05
N ASP A 773 -3.48 -14.80 -12.13
CA ASP A 773 -4.94 -15.00 -12.15
C ASP A 773 -5.38 -15.58 -13.50
N ASN A 774 -4.89 -15.05 -14.63
CA ASN A 774 -5.16 -15.62 -15.96
C ASN A 774 -4.54 -17.02 -16.14
N MET A 775 -3.27 -17.20 -15.76
CA MET A 775 -2.61 -18.52 -15.78
C MET A 775 -3.33 -19.52 -14.88
N SER A 776 -3.75 -19.14 -13.66
CA SER A 776 -4.49 -20.04 -12.77
C SER A 776 -5.86 -20.41 -13.36
N ARG A 777 -6.58 -19.46 -13.96
CA ARG A 777 -7.86 -19.72 -14.63
C ARG A 777 -7.71 -20.60 -15.87
N LEU A 778 -6.64 -20.42 -16.64
CA LEU A 778 -6.30 -21.28 -17.78
C LEU A 778 -5.92 -22.69 -17.31
N TYR A 779 -5.11 -22.79 -16.25
CA TYR A 779 -4.70 -24.07 -15.67
C TYR A 779 -5.89 -24.88 -15.12
N GLU A 780 -6.89 -24.22 -14.52
CA GLU A 780 -8.14 -24.86 -14.09
C GLU A 780 -8.91 -25.51 -15.25
N MET A 781 -8.61 -25.11 -16.49
CA MET A 781 -9.25 -25.61 -17.70
C MET A 781 -8.45 -26.69 -18.44
N LYS A 782 -7.35 -27.18 -17.84
CA LYS A 782 -6.58 -28.32 -18.38
C LYS A 782 -7.43 -29.58 -18.55
N GLY A 783 -7.04 -30.43 -19.50
CA GLY A 783 -7.78 -31.66 -19.79
C GLY A 783 -9.09 -31.41 -20.55
N THR A 784 -9.25 -30.23 -21.16
CA THR A 784 -10.42 -29.92 -21.98
C THR A 784 -10.40 -30.81 -23.21
N LYS A 785 -11.57 -31.31 -23.61
CA LYS A 785 -11.76 -31.99 -24.89
C LYS A 785 -12.34 -31.02 -25.89
N ILE A 786 -11.94 -31.11 -27.16
CA ILE A 786 -12.40 -30.19 -28.21
C ILE A 786 -13.93 -30.19 -28.40
N GLY A 787 -14.62 -31.23 -27.94
CA GLY A 787 -16.10 -31.31 -27.90
C GLY A 787 -16.78 -30.43 -26.84
N ASP A 788 -16.05 -29.91 -25.85
CA ASP A 788 -16.59 -29.03 -24.80
C ASP A 788 -16.55 -27.57 -25.27
N ASN A 789 -17.54 -27.18 -26.08
CA ASN A 789 -17.62 -25.85 -26.67
C ASN A 789 -17.55 -24.72 -25.63
N SER A 790 -18.17 -24.92 -24.45
CA SER A 790 -18.16 -23.89 -23.40
C SER A 790 -16.76 -23.68 -22.83
N LYS A 791 -16.02 -24.75 -22.55
CA LYS A 791 -14.63 -24.63 -22.08
C LYS A 791 -13.70 -24.13 -23.17
N VAL A 792 -13.81 -24.63 -24.39
CA VAL A 792 -12.97 -24.17 -25.51
C VAL A 792 -13.19 -22.67 -25.76
N SER A 793 -14.43 -22.19 -25.75
CA SER A 793 -14.75 -20.76 -25.88
C SER A 793 -14.19 -19.91 -24.73
N LYS A 794 -14.25 -20.43 -23.51
CA LYS A 794 -13.72 -19.74 -22.31
C LYS A 794 -12.19 -19.72 -22.29
N ILE A 795 -11.50 -20.79 -22.72
CA ILE A 795 -10.04 -20.78 -22.93
C ILE A 795 -9.68 -19.67 -23.94
N LEU A 796 -10.36 -19.64 -25.08
CA LEU A 796 -10.13 -18.62 -26.12
C LEU A 796 -10.52 -17.20 -25.71
N SER A 797 -11.24 -17.01 -24.60
CA SER A 797 -11.52 -15.67 -24.04
C SER A 797 -10.47 -15.22 -23.02
N LEU A 798 -9.66 -16.16 -22.53
CA LEU A 798 -8.58 -15.92 -21.57
C LEU A 798 -7.21 -15.82 -22.26
N ILE A 799 -7.12 -16.26 -23.52
CA ILE A 799 -5.94 -16.11 -24.38
C ILE A 799 -6.04 -14.78 -25.13
N GLU A 800 -4.96 -14.01 -25.13
CA GLU A 800 -4.87 -12.75 -25.87
C GLU A 800 -4.46 -13.00 -27.33
N PHE A 801 -5.24 -12.43 -28.24
CA PHE A 801 -4.98 -12.39 -29.68
C PHE A 801 -4.69 -10.95 -30.11
N PRO A 802 -4.00 -10.72 -31.25
CA PRO A 802 -3.64 -9.37 -31.69
C PRO A 802 -4.83 -8.40 -31.69
N GLU A 803 -4.66 -7.20 -31.09
CA GLU A 803 -5.75 -6.22 -30.90
C GLU A 803 -6.40 -5.75 -32.22
N SER A 804 -5.70 -5.90 -33.34
CA SER A 804 -6.17 -5.56 -34.69
C SER A 804 -7.19 -6.56 -35.26
N LEU A 805 -7.42 -7.69 -34.58
CA LEU A 805 -8.28 -8.79 -35.06
C LEU A 805 -9.47 -9.00 -34.13
N THR A 806 -10.68 -8.97 -34.68
CA THR A 806 -11.90 -9.24 -33.91
C THR A 806 -12.33 -10.69 -34.10
N ARG A 807 -12.37 -11.49 -33.03
CA ARG A 807 -12.79 -12.90 -33.11
C ARG A 807 -14.23 -13.01 -33.66
N ASN A 808 -14.37 -13.66 -34.81
CA ASN A 808 -15.58 -13.83 -35.60
C ASN A 808 -16.07 -15.29 -35.59
N GLY A 809 -16.05 -15.91 -34.41
CA GLY A 809 -16.57 -17.27 -34.19
C GLY A 809 -15.49 -18.34 -34.16
N ILE A 810 -15.91 -19.54 -33.75
CA ILE A 810 -15.08 -20.73 -33.66
C ILE A 810 -15.83 -21.92 -34.25
N GLU A 811 -15.10 -22.81 -34.89
CA GLU A 811 -15.62 -24.08 -35.39
C GLU A 811 -14.82 -25.23 -34.78
N LEU A 812 -15.55 -26.26 -34.33
CA LEU A 812 -14.98 -27.40 -33.63
C LEU A 812 -15.21 -28.65 -34.49
N PHE A 813 -14.12 -29.28 -34.91
CA PHE A 813 -14.15 -30.51 -35.71
C PHE A 813 -14.02 -31.71 -34.77
N THR A 814 -15.16 -32.25 -34.35
CA THR A 814 -15.26 -33.22 -33.24
C THR A 814 -15.85 -34.58 -33.66
N LYS A 815 -16.23 -34.75 -34.93
CA LYS A 815 -16.95 -35.94 -35.39
C LYS A 815 -16.02 -37.15 -35.61
N GLU A 816 -14.87 -36.95 -36.24
CA GLU A 816 -13.93 -37.99 -36.67
C GLU A 816 -12.50 -37.43 -36.58
N GLU A 817 -11.51 -38.29 -36.28
CA GLU A 817 -10.09 -37.86 -36.20
C GLU A 817 -9.51 -37.59 -37.61
N PRO A 818 -8.63 -36.58 -37.78
CA PRO A 818 -8.06 -35.72 -36.74
C PRO A 818 -9.01 -34.61 -36.27
N TYR A 819 -9.05 -34.36 -34.96
CA TYR A 819 -9.88 -33.35 -34.33
C TYR A 819 -9.25 -31.96 -34.41
N GLY A 820 -10.08 -30.94 -34.70
CA GLY A 820 -9.59 -29.61 -35.04
C GLY A 820 -10.31 -28.47 -34.35
N LEU A 821 -9.58 -27.37 -34.17
CA LEU A 821 -10.13 -26.07 -33.79
C LEU A 821 -9.91 -25.09 -34.94
N GLN A 822 -10.97 -24.43 -35.39
CA GLN A 822 -10.84 -23.27 -36.26
C GLN A 822 -11.28 -22.02 -35.49
N VAL A 823 -10.43 -21.00 -35.51
CA VAL A 823 -10.73 -19.69 -34.93
C VAL A 823 -10.80 -18.70 -36.08
N ASN A 824 -11.99 -18.14 -36.28
CA ASN A 824 -12.24 -17.15 -37.31
C ASN A 824 -12.07 -15.76 -36.71
N PHE A 825 -11.46 -14.85 -37.45
CA PHE A 825 -11.29 -13.44 -37.12
C PHE A 825 -11.84 -12.57 -38.25
N LYS A 826 -12.18 -11.33 -37.91
CA LYS A 826 -12.43 -10.24 -38.86
C LYS A 826 -11.35 -9.20 -38.68
N GLY A 827 -10.75 -8.78 -39.78
CA GLY A 827 -9.67 -7.80 -39.77
C GLY A 827 -8.85 -7.85 -41.06
N ASN A 828 -7.83 -7.00 -41.16
CA ASN A 828 -6.90 -7.07 -42.28
C ASN A 828 -5.93 -8.25 -42.08
N ILE A 829 -5.55 -8.92 -43.17
CA ILE A 829 -4.59 -10.03 -43.12
C ILE A 829 -3.26 -9.50 -42.57
N VAL A 830 -2.86 -10.00 -41.40
CA VAL A 830 -1.54 -9.80 -40.83
C VAL A 830 -0.71 -11.03 -41.19
N SER A 831 0.30 -10.89 -42.04
CA SER A 831 1.23 -11.99 -42.34
C SER A 831 2.39 -11.92 -41.36
N LEU A 832 2.47 -12.87 -40.44
CA LEU A 832 3.70 -13.45 -39.87
C LEU A 832 3.29 -14.63 -39.00
N ASP A 833 3.77 -15.83 -39.33
CA ASP A 833 3.45 -17.09 -38.63
C ASP A 833 3.84 -17.10 -37.13
N GLU A 834 4.61 -16.11 -36.66
CA GLU A 834 5.08 -16.03 -35.27
C GLU A 834 3.99 -15.58 -34.30
N GLU A 835 3.03 -14.76 -34.72
CA GLU A 835 1.97 -14.22 -33.84
C GLU A 835 0.93 -15.27 -33.39
N TRP A 836 0.89 -16.45 -34.03
CA TRP A 836 -0.09 -17.50 -33.73
C TRP A 836 0.50 -18.66 -32.93
N LYS A 837 1.83 -18.77 -32.88
CA LYS A 837 2.52 -19.94 -32.32
C LYS A 837 2.33 -20.01 -30.82
N SER A 838 2.57 -18.92 -30.09
CA SER A 838 2.47 -18.88 -28.62
C SER A 838 1.07 -19.26 -28.11
N GLN A 839 0.02 -18.67 -28.69
CA GLN A 839 -1.38 -18.96 -28.38
C GLN A 839 -1.75 -20.40 -28.75
N SER A 840 -1.22 -20.92 -29.85
CA SER A 840 -1.42 -22.31 -30.27
C SER A 840 -0.80 -23.29 -29.29
N LEU A 841 0.41 -23.01 -28.80
CA LEU A 841 1.06 -23.86 -27.80
C LEU A 841 0.24 -23.93 -26.51
N ILE A 842 -0.34 -22.81 -26.07
CA ILE A 842 -1.24 -22.78 -24.89
C ILE A 842 -2.46 -23.65 -25.14
N LEU A 843 -3.10 -23.54 -26.31
CA LEU A 843 -4.25 -24.37 -26.68
C LEU A 843 -3.92 -25.86 -26.72
N PHE A 844 -2.78 -26.24 -27.32
CA PHE A 844 -2.31 -27.64 -27.36
C PHE A 844 -1.91 -28.18 -25.99
N SER A 845 -1.61 -27.31 -25.03
CA SER A 845 -1.30 -27.71 -23.66
C SER A 845 -2.56 -27.95 -22.80
N LEU A 846 -3.66 -27.27 -23.11
CA LEU A 846 -4.91 -27.33 -22.33
C LEU A 846 -5.96 -28.26 -22.93
N ILE A 847 -5.94 -28.48 -24.25
CA ILE A 847 -6.92 -29.27 -24.99
C ILE A 847 -6.28 -30.60 -25.44
N ASP A 848 -6.65 -31.70 -24.77
CA ASP A 848 -5.91 -32.96 -24.84
C ASP A 848 -5.99 -33.66 -26.21
N ASN A 849 -7.16 -33.64 -26.84
CA ASN A 849 -7.42 -34.34 -28.10
C ASN A 849 -7.41 -33.38 -29.30
N LEU A 850 -6.66 -32.28 -29.23
CA LEU A 850 -6.54 -31.32 -30.31
C LEU A 850 -5.40 -31.72 -31.24
N ASP A 851 -5.70 -31.98 -32.52
CA ASP A 851 -4.71 -32.42 -33.50
C ASP A 851 -4.21 -31.25 -34.37
N TYR A 852 -5.06 -30.27 -34.67
CA TYR A 852 -4.68 -29.09 -35.43
C TYR A 852 -5.49 -27.84 -35.05
N ILE A 853 -4.88 -26.68 -35.26
CA ILE A 853 -5.53 -25.37 -35.13
C ILE A 853 -5.40 -24.62 -36.45
N LYS A 854 -6.54 -24.13 -36.95
CA LYS A 854 -6.59 -23.25 -38.13
C LYS A 854 -7.06 -21.87 -37.75
N TYR A 855 -6.34 -20.87 -38.21
CA TYR A 855 -6.71 -19.47 -38.07
C TYR A 855 -7.18 -18.93 -39.40
N PHE A 856 -8.35 -18.32 -39.40
CA PHE A 856 -8.93 -17.69 -40.59
C PHE A 856 -9.19 -16.22 -40.32
N ILE A 857 -8.96 -15.38 -41.33
CA ILE A 857 -9.30 -13.97 -41.31
C ILE A 857 -10.25 -13.68 -42.48
N ASP A 858 -11.41 -13.11 -42.14
CA ASP A 858 -12.36 -12.53 -43.09
C ASP A 858 -12.07 -11.03 -43.23
N ASP A 859 -11.51 -10.67 -44.38
CA ASP A 859 -11.17 -9.29 -44.77
C ASP A 859 -12.30 -8.59 -45.55
N GLY A 860 -13.48 -9.22 -45.63
CA GLY A 860 -14.63 -8.75 -46.40
C GLY A 860 -14.61 -9.18 -47.87
N LYS A 861 -13.57 -9.88 -48.35
CA LYS A 861 -13.48 -10.48 -49.70
C LYS A 861 -13.52 -12.01 -49.69
N GLY A 862 -13.34 -12.63 -48.53
CA GLY A 862 -13.44 -14.07 -48.33
C GLY A 862 -12.70 -14.50 -47.07
N ASN A 863 -12.94 -15.73 -46.63
CA ASN A 863 -12.30 -16.27 -45.43
C ASN A 863 -10.94 -16.89 -45.82
N THR A 864 -9.83 -16.28 -45.40
CA THR A 864 -8.47 -16.71 -45.78
C THR A 864 -7.79 -17.43 -44.61
N ALA A 865 -7.25 -18.62 -44.84
CA ALA A 865 -6.44 -19.33 -43.85
C ALA A 865 -5.08 -18.64 -43.69
N VAL A 866 -4.76 -18.16 -42.49
CA VAL A 866 -3.54 -17.38 -42.21
C VAL A 866 -2.48 -18.17 -41.44
N SER A 867 -2.87 -19.19 -40.69
CA SER A 867 -1.92 -20.12 -40.07
C SER A 867 -2.59 -21.46 -39.80
N ASN A 868 -1.79 -22.53 -39.88
CA ASN A 868 -2.20 -23.90 -39.61
C ASN A 868 -1.10 -24.60 -38.83
N ILE A 869 -1.37 -24.90 -37.57
CA ILE A 869 -0.38 -25.50 -36.66
C ILE A 869 -0.91 -26.87 -36.25
N ASP A 870 -0.09 -27.89 -36.45
CA ASP A 870 -0.38 -29.25 -36.03
C ASP A 870 0.30 -29.60 -34.70
N ARG A 871 -0.26 -30.63 -34.06
CA ARG A 871 0.23 -31.20 -32.80
C ARG A 871 1.71 -31.53 -32.82
N LYS A 872 2.22 -32.06 -33.94
CA LYS A 872 3.62 -32.50 -34.09
C LYS A 872 4.57 -31.31 -34.06
N SER A 873 4.20 -30.22 -34.72
CA SER A 873 4.96 -28.98 -34.74
C SER A 873 5.00 -28.34 -33.36
N ALA A 874 3.85 -28.29 -32.67
CA ALA A 874 3.76 -27.78 -31.30
C ALA A 874 4.61 -28.60 -30.30
N ASP A 875 4.56 -29.93 -30.42
CA ASP A 875 5.38 -30.82 -29.58
C ASP A 875 6.87 -30.66 -29.88
N SER A 876 7.26 -30.46 -31.13
CA SER A 876 8.67 -30.26 -31.49
C SER A 876 9.22 -28.97 -30.87
N ILE A 877 8.44 -27.88 -30.90
CA ILE A 877 8.83 -26.60 -30.28
C ILE A 877 8.92 -26.74 -28.77
N THR A 878 7.89 -27.32 -28.13
CA THR A 878 7.85 -27.46 -26.67
C THR A 878 8.88 -28.45 -26.14
N ILE A 879 9.21 -29.52 -26.89
CA ILE A 879 10.33 -30.40 -26.54
C ILE A 879 11.66 -29.65 -26.69
N SER A 880 11.84 -28.87 -27.75
CA SER A 880 13.08 -28.11 -27.94
C SER A 880 13.31 -27.06 -26.85
N VAL A 881 12.24 -26.43 -26.35
CA VAL A 881 12.34 -25.34 -25.39
C VAL A 881 12.24 -25.84 -23.94
N LEU A 882 11.40 -26.85 -23.67
CA LEU A 882 11.06 -27.31 -22.32
C LEU A 882 11.34 -28.80 -22.07
N GLY A 883 11.76 -29.55 -23.09
CA GLY A 883 12.06 -30.99 -22.96
C GLY A 883 10.83 -31.90 -22.84
N VAL A 884 9.62 -31.37 -22.97
CA VAL A 884 8.35 -32.13 -22.83
C VAL A 884 7.37 -31.79 -23.95
N LYS A 885 6.48 -32.73 -24.28
CA LYS A 885 5.39 -32.49 -25.24
C LYS A 885 4.39 -31.50 -24.66
N ALA A 886 3.72 -30.73 -25.51
CA ALA A 886 2.77 -29.71 -25.05
C ALA A 886 1.64 -30.31 -24.18
N SER A 887 1.20 -31.55 -24.45
CA SER A 887 0.12 -32.25 -23.73
C SER A 887 0.53 -32.67 -22.32
N GLU A 888 1.82 -32.60 -22.01
CA GLU A 888 2.36 -32.96 -20.71
C GLU A 888 2.60 -31.73 -19.82
N ILE A 889 2.61 -30.54 -20.42
CA ILE A 889 2.85 -29.27 -19.72
C ILE A 889 1.80 -29.02 -18.64
N ALA A 890 0.51 -29.15 -18.99
CA ALA A 890 -0.57 -28.89 -18.04
C ALA A 890 -0.74 -29.99 -16.97
N LYS A 891 0.01 -31.10 -17.03
CA LYS A 891 -0.03 -32.14 -15.98
C LYS A 891 0.48 -31.62 -14.63
N SER A 892 1.37 -30.63 -14.63
CA SER A 892 1.91 -29.97 -13.44
C SER A 892 1.60 -28.47 -13.45
N LYS A 893 1.09 -27.94 -12.32
CA LYS A 893 0.81 -26.49 -12.21
C LYS A 893 2.08 -25.66 -12.32
N LYS A 894 3.19 -26.22 -11.84
CA LYS A 894 4.50 -25.60 -11.95
C LYS A 894 4.99 -25.60 -13.41
N ALA A 895 4.93 -26.74 -14.10
CA ALA A 895 5.36 -26.81 -15.50
C ALA A 895 4.50 -25.93 -16.42
N PHE A 896 3.20 -25.83 -16.13
CA PHE A 896 2.31 -24.91 -16.84
C PHE A 896 2.60 -23.44 -16.55
N LYS A 897 2.94 -23.08 -15.30
CA LYS A 897 3.38 -21.73 -14.95
C LYS A 897 4.65 -21.37 -15.72
N ASP A 898 5.69 -22.21 -15.64
CA ASP A 898 6.98 -21.96 -16.30
C ASP A 898 6.79 -21.85 -17.83
N PHE A 899 5.90 -22.66 -18.42
CA PHE A 899 5.52 -22.54 -19.82
C PHE A 899 4.75 -21.26 -20.13
N TYR A 900 3.78 -20.87 -19.30
CA TYR A 900 2.99 -19.66 -19.49
C TYR A 900 3.84 -18.40 -19.33
N ASP A 901 4.83 -18.38 -18.45
CA ASP A 901 5.74 -17.25 -18.29
C ASP A 901 6.62 -17.03 -19.54
N ILE A 902 6.80 -18.06 -20.38
CA ILE A 902 7.58 -18.00 -21.63
C ILE A 902 6.71 -17.70 -22.85
N PHE A 903 5.52 -18.30 -22.92
CA PHE A 903 4.65 -18.26 -24.12
C PHE A 903 3.31 -17.55 -23.91
N GLY A 904 3.01 -17.09 -22.70
CA GLY A 904 1.76 -16.45 -22.32
C GLY A 904 1.74 -14.93 -22.43
N ASN A 905 2.90 -14.31 -22.65
CA ASN A 905 3.10 -12.86 -22.76
C ASN A 905 3.62 -12.46 -24.14
#